data_AF-A0A3T1B982-F1
#
_entry.id   AF-A0A3T1B982-F1
#
_cell.length_a   1.000
_cell.length_b   1.000
_cell.length_c   1.000
_cell.angle_alpha   90.00
_cell.angle_beta   90.00
_cell.angle_gamma   90.00
#
_symmetry.space_group_name_H-M   'P 1'
#
loop_
_entity.id
_entity.type
_entity.pdbx_description
1 polymer ?
#
loop_
_entity_poly.entity_id
_entity_poly.type
_entity_poly.pdbx_seq_one_letter_code
_entity_poly.pdbx_strand_id
1 'polypeptide(L)'
;MKAWRGFEGSEWQTAIDVSSFIHDNVRPYEGDASFLAGPTDRTGRIWRTLQRMFVEERRRGIYDVDAHTPSSITAHEPGYLDRDHELIVGLQTSAPLRRAIMPAGGLRMVKTGLAAYGFSLDPAVAEVFTRYRKTHNDGVFDAYPQAVLAARRSHVITGLPDSYGRGRIIGDYRRVALYGVDRLIQDRRARKADLDGKKSTEDVVRDREELAEQIRALQELRFMADKYGYDISEPATNGREAIQWLYFAYLAATKEQNGAAMSLGRTASFVDVYLQRDITEGTLTEEQAQELVDDFVIKLRIIRFLRTPEYDELFSGDPTWVTESLGGVGDDGRPLVTRTSFRYLQTLYNLGPAPEPNLTVLWSPSLPEGFKRFCAQVSLDTSAIQYENDDLIRPAYSDDTAIACCVSAMRVGKDMQFFGARANLAKALLYAINGGRDEISGDLVAHGLTPIVDDVLDYDDVLTALDKTLDWLAEVYVDALNVIHYMHDKYAYERLEMALHDYPVNRFLATGIAGLSVAVDSLSAIKHAQVKVLRDESGLAVDYAIDGDYPAFGNNDDRADAIAVDLVERFMAKIRRQPAYRDAEPTLSVLTITSNVVYGKHTGNTPDGRRLGEPFAPGANPMNGRDKHGLVAAALSVAKLPYRSARDGISLTTTVTPDGLGHSRDERIGNLVGVLDGYTDAGGFHLNVNVLDRATLEDAMVHPEKYPQLTIRVSGYAVNFIRLTPAQQHDVISRTFHGGL
;
A
#
# COMPACT_ATOMS: atom_id res chain seq x y z
N MET A 1 33.56 18.53 1.41
CA MET A 1 33.50 17.48 0.37
C MET A 1 32.92 18.05 -0.92
N LYS A 2 33.29 17.53 -2.10
CA LYS A 2 32.79 18.00 -3.41
C LYS A 2 31.28 17.73 -3.62
N ALA A 3 30.76 16.65 -3.02
CA ALA A 3 29.38 16.20 -3.19
C ALA A 3 28.34 17.18 -2.60
N TRP A 4 28.61 17.72 -1.41
CA TRP A 4 27.72 18.62 -0.67
C TRP A 4 27.99 20.11 -0.89
N ARG A 5 28.61 20.47 -2.03
CA ARG A 5 28.90 21.87 -2.33
C ARG A 5 27.60 22.68 -2.38
N GLY A 6 27.62 23.85 -1.75
CA GLY A 6 26.49 24.78 -1.75
C GLY A 6 25.29 24.34 -0.91
N PHE A 7 25.35 23.18 -0.23
CA PHE A 7 24.30 22.78 0.72
C PHE A 7 24.53 23.42 2.09
N GLU A 8 23.43 23.79 2.73
CA GLU A 8 23.35 24.42 4.05
C GLU A 8 23.10 23.37 5.14
N GLY A 9 23.31 23.76 6.40
CA GLY A 9 23.14 22.86 7.56
C GLY A 9 24.41 22.12 7.98
N SER A 10 24.47 21.68 9.24
CA SER A 10 25.62 20.99 9.82
C SER A 10 25.28 19.68 10.53
N GLU A 11 24.06 19.54 11.04
CA GLU A 11 23.61 18.34 11.78
C GLU A 11 23.67 17.10 10.90
N TRP A 12 22.99 17.12 9.76
CA TRP A 12 23.01 16.04 8.76
C TRP A 12 24.40 15.73 8.20
N GLN A 13 25.36 16.65 8.29
CA GLN A 13 26.74 16.37 7.88
C GLN A 13 27.47 15.49 8.89
N THR A 14 27.10 15.54 10.17
CA THR A 14 27.74 14.81 11.27
C THR A 14 26.98 13.56 11.71
N ALA A 15 25.66 13.52 11.48
CA ALA A 15 24.79 12.36 11.76
C ALA A 15 24.12 11.83 10.48
N ILE A 16 23.50 10.65 10.54
CA ILE A 16 22.61 10.16 9.48
C ILE A 16 21.23 10.75 9.72
N ASP A 17 20.96 11.89 9.08
CA ASP A 17 19.72 12.64 9.22
C ASP A 17 19.31 13.30 7.88
N VAL A 18 18.48 12.57 7.12
CA VAL A 18 17.98 13.07 5.83
C VAL A 18 16.93 14.16 6.03
N SER A 19 16.17 14.14 7.13
CA SER A 19 15.15 15.15 7.42
C SER A 19 15.80 16.51 7.65
N SER A 20 16.85 16.59 8.49
CA SER A 20 17.65 17.81 8.68
C SER A 20 18.22 18.32 7.34
N PHE A 21 18.75 17.44 6.49
CA PHE A 21 19.22 17.84 5.16
C PHE A 21 18.12 18.49 4.31
N ILE A 22 16.92 17.91 4.29
CA ILE A 22 15.78 18.46 3.56
C ILE A 22 15.39 19.82 4.13
N HIS A 23 15.23 19.93 5.45
CA HIS A 23 14.86 21.19 6.12
C HIS A 23 15.79 22.35 5.79
N ASP A 24 17.09 22.07 5.81
CA ASP A 24 18.14 23.06 5.56
C ASP A 24 18.27 23.46 4.08
N ASN A 25 17.84 22.60 3.14
CA ASN A 25 18.17 22.78 1.71
C ASN A 25 16.98 22.83 0.75
N VAL A 26 15.79 22.43 1.18
CA VAL A 26 14.59 22.48 0.35
C VAL A 26 14.24 23.93 0.02
N ARG A 27 13.90 24.18 -1.24
CA ARG A 27 13.38 25.47 -1.70
C ARG A 27 11.90 25.29 -2.04
N PRO A 28 10.97 25.69 -1.16
CA PRO A 28 9.55 25.63 -1.44
C PRO A 28 9.20 26.29 -2.78
N TYR A 29 8.33 25.64 -3.55
CA TYR A 29 7.84 26.16 -4.83
C TYR A 29 6.34 26.44 -4.73
N GLU A 30 6.00 27.73 -4.77
CA GLU A 30 4.61 28.22 -4.65
C GLU A 30 3.98 28.59 -6.01
N GLY A 31 4.71 28.37 -7.11
CA GLY A 31 4.22 28.64 -8.47
C GLY A 31 3.25 27.58 -8.99
N ASP A 32 3.05 27.58 -10.31
CA ASP A 32 2.14 26.67 -11.00
C ASP A 32 2.90 25.70 -11.94
N ALA A 33 2.14 24.95 -12.75
CA ALA A 33 2.68 23.94 -13.65
C ALA A 33 3.33 24.51 -14.95
N SER A 34 3.40 25.82 -15.14
CA SER A 34 3.83 26.44 -16.40
C SER A 34 5.30 26.21 -16.77
N PHE A 35 6.13 25.82 -15.81
CA PHE A 35 7.55 25.55 -16.04
C PHE A 35 7.83 24.13 -16.58
N LEU A 36 6.85 23.23 -16.53
CA LEU A 36 7.03 21.82 -16.86
C LEU A 36 7.44 21.60 -18.32
N ALA A 37 8.37 20.66 -18.53
CA ALA A 37 8.81 20.24 -19.85
C ALA A 37 8.07 18.96 -20.31
N GLY A 38 7.85 18.86 -21.62
CA GLY A 38 7.32 17.65 -22.25
C GLY A 38 8.35 16.50 -22.32
N PRO A 39 7.94 15.32 -22.81
CA PRO A 39 8.86 14.20 -22.95
C PRO A 39 9.85 14.46 -24.09
N THR A 40 11.12 14.11 -23.88
CA THR A 40 12.10 14.13 -24.96
C THR A 40 11.88 12.99 -25.94
N ASP A 41 12.48 13.09 -27.14
CA ASP A 41 12.45 12.02 -28.14
C ASP A 41 13.04 10.70 -27.60
N ARG A 42 14.04 10.80 -26.71
CA ARG A 42 14.69 9.63 -26.10
C ARG A 42 13.72 8.91 -25.16
N THR A 43 13.12 9.63 -24.22
CA THR A 43 12.09 9.11 -23.32
C THR A 43 10.95 8.47 -24.11
N GLY A 44 10.46 9.16 -25.15
CA GLY A 44 9.42 8.63 -26.02
C GLY A 44 9.81 7.32 -26.72
N ARG A 45 11.08 7.15 -27.15
CA ARG A 45 11.54 5.89 -27.76
C ARG A 45 11.58 4.74 -26.75
N ILE A 46 12.16 4.96 -25.57
CA ILE A 46 12.23 3.94 -24.51
C ILE A 46 10.81 3.52 -24.10
N TRP A 47 9.92 4.50 -23.87
CA TRP A 47 8.55 4.23 -23.46
C TRP A 47 7.75 3.46 -24.52
N ARG A 48 7.87 3.81 -25.81
CA ARG A 48 7.22 3.06 -26.89
C ARG A 48 7.68 1.60 -26.98
N THR A 49 8.94 1.32 -26.64
CA THR A 49 9.43 -0.07 -26.56
C THR A 49 8.72 -0.84 -25.44
N LEU A 50 8.62 -0.26 -24.25
CA LEU A 50 7.89 -0.85 -23.13
C LEU A 50 6.40 -1.01 -23.41
N GLN A 51 5.75 -0.04 -24.04
CA GLN A 51 4.33 -0.14 -24.42
C GLN A 51 4.06 -1.38 -25.30
N ARG A 52 4.95 -1.69 -26.26
CA ARG A 52 4.85 -2.92 -27.06
C ARG A 52 5.05 -4.18 -26.19
N MET A 53 5.99 -4.15 -25.26
CA MET A 53 6.22 -5.26 -24.35
C MET A 53 5.03 -5.50 -23.40
N PHE A 54 4.35 -4.45 -22.93
CA PHE A 54 3.17 -4.59 -22.07
C PHE A 54 1.98 -5.25 -22.78
N VAL A 55 1.83 -5.04 -24.08
CA VAL A 55 0.83 -5.76 -24.89
C VAL A 55 1.11 -7.26 -24.85
N GLU A 56 2.37 -7.64 -25.04
CA GLU A 56 2.78 -9.05 -25.00
C GLU A 56 2.72 -9.65 -23.59
N GLU A 57 3.11 -8.89 -22.56
CA GLU A 57 2.97 -9.28 -21.15
C GLU A 57 1.51 -9.62 -20.83
N ARG A 58 0.56 -8.76 -21.20
CA ARG A 58 -0.87 -9.02 -20.98
C ARG A 58 -1.37 -10.26 -21.72
N ARG A 59 -0.93 -10.45 -22.97
CA ARG A 59 -1.31 -11.63 -23.78
C ARG A 59 -0.85 -12.93 -23.13
N ARG A 60 0.30 -12.92 -22.45
CA ARG A 60 0.92 -14.10 -21.81
C ARG A 60 0.60 -14.23 -20.30
N GLY A 61 0.01 -13.20 -19.69
CA GLY A 61 -0.11 -13.05 -18.24
C GLY A 61 1.13 -12.44 -17.60
N ILE A 62 2.31 -13.00 -17.90
CA ILE A 62 3.61 -12.42 -17.55
C ILE A 62 4.51 -12.36 -18.79
N TYR A 63 5.46 -11.42 -18.82
CA TYR A 63 6.40 -11.32 -19.93
C TYR A 63 7.44 -12.45 -19.91
N ASP A 64 8.08 -12.69 -18.76
CA ASP A 64 9.06 -13.76 -18.57
C ASP A 64 9.32 -14.01 -17.08
N VAL A 65 9.96 -15.14 -16.74
CA VAL A 65 10.40 -15.45 -15.37
C VAL A 65 11.72 -16.24 -15.36
N ASP A 66 12.62 -15.88 -14.45
CA ASP A 66 13.84 -16.62 -14.18
C ASP A 66 13.55 -17.74 -13.16
N ALA A 67 13.31 -18.96 -13.64
CA ALA A 67 12.94 -20.11 -12.81
C ALA A 67 14.14 -20.84 -12.16
N HIS A 68 15.37 -20.40 -12.46
CA HIS A 68 16.60 -21.08 -12.09
C HIS A 68 17.38 -20.35 -10.99
N THR A 69 17.20 -19.03 -10.88
CA THR A 69 18.01 -18.18 -10.02
C THR A 69 17.20 -17.65 -8.83
N PRO A 70 17.37 -18.20 -7.61
CA PRO A 70 16.85 -17.57 -6.39
C PRO A 70 17.38 -16.14 -6.27
N SER A 71 16.47 -15.17 -6.23
CA SER A 71 16.86 -13.76 -6.21
C SER A 71 17.62 -13.38 -4.95
N SER A 72 18.62 -12.53 -5.12
CA SER A 72 19.33 -11.78 -4.08
C SER A 72 19.77 -10.45 -4.68
N ILE A 73 20.34 -9.56 -3.86
CA ILE A 73 20.89 -8.27 -4.31
C ILE A 73 21.87 -8.45 -5.48
N THR A 74 22.66 -9.53 -5.48
CA THR A 74 23.77 -9.76 -6.42
C THR A 74 23.55 -10.95 -7.37
N ALA A 75 22.40 -11.63 -7.29
CA ALA A 75 22.16 -12.88 -8.03
C ALA A 75 22.10 -12.71 -9.56
N HIS A 76 21.71 -11.53 -10.05
CA HIS A 76 21.48 -11.29 -11.47
C HIS A 76 22.50 -10.29 -12.03
N GLU A 77 23.00 -10.58 -13.23
CA GLU A 77 23.81 -9.64 -14.01
C GLU A 77 23.02 -8.38 -14.42
N PRO A 78 23.69 -7.27 -14.76
CA PRO A 78 23.06 -6.04 -15.21
C PRO A 78 22.07 -6.24 -16.38
N GLY A 79 20.88 -5.66 -16.25
CA GLY A 79 19.86 -5.61 -17.30
C GLY A 79 19.60 -4.18 -17.75
N TYR A 80 19.24 -4.01 -19.03
CA TYR A 80 19.01 -2.71 -19.67
C TYR A 80 17.77 -2.76 -20.58
N LEU A 81 17.07 -1.64 -20.70
CA LEU A 81 16.07 -1.43 -21.76
C LEU A 81 16.75 -1.02 -23.07
N ASP A 82 17.73 -0.12 -22.95
CA ASP A 82 18.53 0.44 -24.03
C ASP A 82 19.82 1.01 -23.42
N ARG A 83 20.84 0.15 -23.33
CA ARG A 83 22.06 0.41 -22.55
C ARG A 83 22.76 1.73 -22.91
N ASP A 84 22.71 2.10 -24.18
CA ASP A 84 23.42 3.27 -24.69
C ASP A 84 22.65 4.59 -24.44
N HIS A 85 21.34 4.50 -24.14
CA HIS A 85 20.46 5.67 -24.05
C HIS A 85 19.79 5.84 -22.68
N GLU A 86 19.80 4.86 -21.80
CA GLU A 86 19.26 5.02 -20.45
C GLU A 86 20.10 6.02 -19.63
N LEU A 87 19.42 6.96 -18.95
CA LEU A 87 20.09 7.89 -18.04
C LEU A 87 20.17 7.33 -16.63
N ILE A 88 19.10 6.65 -16.21
CA ILE A 88 18.97 5.93 -14.94
C ILE A 88 18.85 4.44 -15.27
N VAL A 89 19.79 3.64 -14.79
CA VAL A 89 19.91 2.20 -15.13
C VAL A 89 19.59 1.32 -13.93
N GLY A 90 19.30 0.05 -14.22
CA GLY A 90 19.02 -0.98 -13.22
C GLY A 90 17.72 -1.71 -13.50
N LEU A 91 17.75 -3.04 -13.42
CA LEU A 91 16.58 -3.93 -13.53
C LEU A 91 16.66 -5.04 -12.47
N GLN A 92 15.50 -5.54 -12.01
CA GLN A 92 15.43 -6.61 -10.99
C GLN A 92 16.11 -7.90 -11.45
N THR A 93 16.06 -8.21 -12.75
CA THR A 93 16.80 -9.32 -13.36
C THR A 93 17.63 -8.81 -14.54
N SER A 94 18.25 -9.70 -15.31
CA SER A 94 19.07 -9.32 -16.47
C SER A 94 18.25 -8.91 -17.70
N ALA A 95 16.91 -8.87 -17.62
CA ALA A 95 16.03 -8.51 -18.73
C ALA A 95 14.78 -7.74 -18.25
N PRO A 96 14.23 -6.84 -19.08
CA PRO A 96 13.04 -6.07 -18.72
C PRO A 96 11.79 -6.96 -18.58
N LEU A 97 10.98 -6.65 -17.56
CA LEU A 97 9.74 -7.37 -17.20
C LEU A 97 9.90 -8.86 -16.85
N ARG A 98 11.13 -9.39 -16.83
CA ARG A 98 11.39 -10.75 -16.37
C ARG A 98 11.35 -10.79 -14.85
N ARG A 99 10.41 -11.57 -14.30
CA ARG A 99 10.20 -11.75 -12.86
C ARG A 99 11.27 -12.67 -12.28
N ALA A 100 11.69 -12.44 -11.04
CA ALA A 100 12.57 -13.33 -10.30
C ALA A 100 11.77 -14.30 -9.41
N ILE A 101 12.38 -15.42 -9.04
CA ILE A 101 11.84 -16.30 -7.98
C ILE A 101 12.43 -15.94 -6.61
N MET A 102 11.59 -15.95 -5.57
CA MET A 102 12.00 -15.62 -4.19
C MET A 102 11.57 -16.73 -3.21
N PRO A 103 12.25 -17.89 -3.24
CA PRO A 103 11.83 -19.08 -2.51
C PRO A 103 11.99 -18.98 -0.99
N ALA A 104 12.77 -18.03 -0.45
CA ALA A 104 12.90 -17.83 1.00
C ALA A 104 11.56 -17.46 1.67
N GLY A 105 10.69 -16.74 0.96
CA GLY A 105 9.30 -16.45 1.39
C GLY A 105 8.40 -17.69 1.35
N GLY A 106 8.67 -18.63 0.44
CA GLY A 106 8.00 -19.92 0.38
C GLY A 106 8.06 -20.62 -0.97
N LEU A 107 8.56 -21.86 -0.97
CA LEU A 107 8.78 -22.65 -2.19
C LEU A 107 7.48 -23.05 -2.89
N ARG A 108 6.42 -23.33 -2.12
CA ARG A 108 5.11 -23.72 -2.66
C ARG A 108 4.54 -22.64 -3.58
N MET A 109 4.63 -21.37 -3.19
CA MET A 109 4.08 -20.27 -3.99
C MET A 109 4.90 -20.01 -5.24
N VAL A 110 6.22 -20.20 -5.18
CA VAL A 110 7.07 -20.20 -6.39
C VAL A 110 6.65 -21.30 -7.36
N LYS A 111 6.46 -22.54 -6.89
CA LYS A 111 6.01 -23.66 -7.73
C LYS A 111 4.65 -23.37 -8.38
N THR A 112 3.68 -22.91 -7.59
CA THR A 112 2.34 -22.58 -8.09
C THR A 112 2.37 -21.41 -9.07
N GLY A 113 3.13 -20.35 -8.78
CA GLY A 113 3.28 -19.19 -9.66
C GLY A 113 3.92 -19.57 -11.00
N LEU A 114 4.99 -20.35 -10.99
CA LEU A 114 5.62 -20.84 -12.24
C LEU A 114 4.66 -21.69 -13.05
N ALA A 115 3.97 -22.65 -12.41
CA ALA A 115 3.03 -23.55 -13.08
C ALA A 115 1.86 -22.80 -13.72
N ALA A 116 1.35 -21.74 -13.08
CA ALA A 116 0.25 -20.92 -13.60
C ALA A 116 0.60 -20.26 -14.95
N TYR A 117 1.88 -20.04 -15.23
CA TYR A 117 2.37 -19.42 -16.46
C TYR A 117 3.14 -20.40 -17.37
N GLY A 118 3.04 -21.71 -17.11
CA GLY A 118 3.66 -22.75 -17.95
C GLY A 118 5.16 -22.95 -17.75
N PHE A 119 5.74 -22.44 -16.66
CA PHE A 119 7.14 -22.64 -16.29
C PHE A 119 7.27 -23.77 -15.26
N SER A 120 8.46 -24.40 -15.23
CA SER A 120 8.79 -25.44 -14.25
C SER A 120 9.92 -24.96 -13.33
N LEU A 121 9.81 -25.27 -12.05
CA LEU A 121 10.85 -24.95 -11.08
C LEU A 121 12.10 -25.81 -11.33
N ASP A 122 13.27 -25.18 -11.24
CA ASP A 122 14.54 -25.88 -11.28
C ASP A 122 14.66 -26.92 -10.13
N PRO A 123 14.97 -28.20 -10.42
CA PRO A 123 15.12 -29.24 -9.41
C PRO A 123 16.14 -28.91 -8.31
N ALA A 124 17.23 -28.20 -8.63
CA ALA A 124 18.24 -27.81 -7.65
C ALA A 124 17.69 -26.78 -6.66
N VAL A 125 16.90 -25.82 -7.13
CA VAL A 125 16.20 -24.87 -6.26
C VAL A 125 15.20 -25.60 -5.38
N ALA A 126 14.45 -26.56 -5.94
CA ALA A 126 13.52 -27.38 -5.17
C ALA A 126 14.23 -28.16 -4.06
N GLU A 127 15.39 -28.74 -4.34
CA GLU A 127 16.19 -29.46 -3.35
C GLU A 127 16.65 -28.53 -2.21
N VAL A 128 17.22 -27.37 -2.54
CA VAL A 128 17.71 -26.41 -1.53
C VAL A 128 16.62 -25.99 -0.57
N PHE A 129 15.45 -25.57 -1.08
CA PHE A 129 14.38 -25.02 -0.27
C PHE A 129 13.40 -26.08 0.28
N THR A 130 13.68 -27.37 0.05
CA THR A 130 12.98 -28.48 0.71
C THR A 130 13.88 -29.16 1.76
N ARG A 131 15.20 -29.25 1.53
CA ARG A 131 16.11 -30.01 2.40
C ARG A 131 17.03 -29.15 3.27
N TYR A 132 17.49 -28.01 2.77
CA TYR A 132 18.58 -27.26 3.41
C TYR A 132 18.11 -25.93 4.02
N ARG A 133 17.21 -25.22 3.33
CA ARG A 133 16.70 -23.92 3.75
C ARG A 133 15.19 -23.97 3.92
N LYS A 134 14.75 -24.09 5.18
CA LYS A 134 13.33 -23.89 5.54
C LYS A 134 12.89 -22.48 5.15
N THR A 135 11.65 -22.33 4.70
CA THR A 135 11.10 -21.04 4.26
C THR A 135 10.25 -20.36 5.33
N HIS A 136 9.93 -19.07 5.13
CA HIS A 136 8.94 -18.36 5.94
C HIS A 136 7.60 -19.11 5.96
N ASN A 137 7.06 -19.47 4.79
CA ASN A 137 5.80 -20.20 4.68
C ASN A 137 5.78 -21.51 5.49
N ASP A 138 6.77 -22.38 5.32
CA ASP A 138 6.87 -23.62 6.10
C ASP A 138 7.02 -23.33 7.60
N GLY A 139 7.74 -22.25 7.96
CA GLY A 139 7.87 -21.76 9.32
C GLY A 139 6.52 -21.46 9.96
N VAL A 140 5.70 -20.68 9.26
CA VAL A 140 4.38 -20.26 9.72
C VAL A 140 3.44 -21.47 9.87
N PHE A 141 3.34 -22.31 8.85
CA PHE A 141 2.40 -23.43 8.86
C PHE A 141 2.79 -24.54 9.85
N ASP A 142 4.06 -24.67 10.22
CA ASP A 142 4.48 -25.57 11.31
C ASP A 142 4.11 -25.04 12.70
N ALA A 143 3.92 -23.73 12.85
CA ALA A 143 3.68 -23.08 14.14
C ALA A 143 2.24 -22.58 14.33
N TYR A 144 1.40 -22.63 13.30
CA TYR A 144 0.03 -22.15 13.39
C TYR A 144 -0.84 -22.98 14.35
N PRO A 145 -1.55 -22.31 15.28
CA PRO A 145 -2.60 -22.94 16.08
C PRO A 145 -3.77 -23.42 15.22
N GLN A 146 -4.51 -24.41 15.72
CA GLN A 146 -5.70 -24.94 15.03
C GLN A 146 -6.80 -23.89 14.84
N ALA A 147 -6.97 -22.97 15.81
CA ALA A 147 -7.94 -21.88 15.71
C ALA A 147 -7.63 -20.94 14.54
N VAL A 148 -6.35 -20.60 14.33
CA VAL A 148 -5.90 -19.78 13.18
C VAL A 148 -6.16 -20.49 11.86
N LEU A 149 -5.86 -21.80 11.77
CA LEU A 149 -6.14 -22.60 10.58
C LEU A 149 -7.64 -22.68 10.27
N ALA A 150 -8.49 -22.81 11.29
CA ALA A 150 -9.95 -22.81 11.14
C ALA A 150 -10.47 -21.43 10.68
N ALA A 151 -9.93 -20.34 11.24
CA ALA A 151 -10.26 -18.97 10.83
C ALA A 151 -9.86 -18.68 9.38
N ARG A 152 -8.70 -19.19 8.94
CA ARG A 152 -8.26 -19.14 7.53
C ARG A 152 -9.15 -19.96 6.61
N ARG A 153 -9.51 -21.19 6.99
CA ARG A 153 -10.36 -22.04 6.16
C ARG A 153 -11.76 -21.44 5.94
N SER A 154 -12.32 -20.80 6.97
CA SER A 154 -13.64 -20.17 6.93
C SER A 154 -13.67 -18.75 6.37
N HIS A 155 -12.51 -18.18 6.02
CA HIS A 155 -12.40 -16.81 5.50
C HIS A 155 -12.91 -15.74 6.47
N VAL A 156 -12.85 -15.98 7.78
CA VAL A 156 -13.00 -14.91 8.78
C VAL A 156 -11.67 -14.17 9.01
N ILE A 157 -10.54 -14.86 8.81
CA ILE A 157 -9.18 -14.28 8.77
C ILE A 157 -8.40 -14.97 7.64
N THR A 158 -8.33 -14.37 6.45
CA THR A 158 -7.65 -14.95 5.27
C THR A 158 -6.81 -13.91 4.53
N GLY A 159 -5.79 -14.40 3.80
CA GLY A 159 -4.93 -13.55 2.99
C GLY A 159 -3.91 -12.77 3.81
N LEU A 160 -3.50 -13.31 4.95
CA LEU A 160 -2.40 -12.80 5.77
C LEU A 160 -1.05 -13.11 5.07
N PRO A 161 0.06 -12.42 5.43
CA PRO A 161 1.37 -12.62 4.79
C PRO A 161 2.08 -13.91 5.26
N ASP A 162 1.37 -15.03 5.23
CA ASP A 162 1.90 -16.38 5.44
C ASP A 162 2.44 -17.02 4.16
N SER A 163 2.14 -16.43 3.01
CA SER A 163 2.39 -17.01 1.68
C SER A 163 3.03 -16.03 0.68
N TYR A 164 3.41 -14.83 1.13
CA TYR A 164 4.12 -13.83 0.35
C TYR A 164 4.93 -12.94 1.31
N GLY A 165 5.91 -12.17 0.79
CA GLY A 165 6.70 -11.27 1.63
C GLY A 165 5.81 -10.20 2.29
N ARG A 166 6.04 -9.88 3.57
CA ARG A 166 5.16 -8.97 4.31
C ARG A 166 5.10 -7.55 3.74
N GLY A 167 6.22 -7.03 3.21
CA GLY A 167 6.31 -5.62 2.78
C GLY A 167 6.05 -4.67 3.96
N ARG A 168 5.49 -3.48 3.68
CA ARG A 168 5.25 -2.43 4.70
C ARG A 168 6.52 -1.95 5.42
N ILE A 169 7.62 -1.95 4.68
CA ILE A 169 8.92 -1.43 5.08
C ILE A 169 9.35 -0.46 3.99
N ILE A 170 9.91 0.68 4.38
CA ILE A 170 10.51 1.64 3.46
C ILE A 170 11.91 1.94 3.98
N GLY A 171 12.92 1.30 3.40
CA GLY A 171 14.29 1.74 3.61
C GLY A 171 14.43 3.20 3.19
N ASP A 172 15.15 4.02 3.95
CA ASP A 172 15.41 5.40 3.53
C ASP A 172 16.45 5.43 2.40
N TYR A 173 16.00 5.16 1.19
CA TYR A 173 16.83 5.02 -0.02
C TYR A 173 17.62 6.30 -0.33
N ARG A 174 17.13 7.46 0.16
CA ARG A 174 17.79 8.76 0.04
C ARG A 174 19.14 8.78 0.76
N ARG A 175 19.32 7.97 1.81
CA ARG A 175 20.58 7.85 2.56
C ARG A 175 21.75 7.46 1.67
N VAL A 176 21.53 6.59 0.69
CA VAL A 176 22.61 6.14 -0.21
C VAL A 176 23.09 7.29 -1.08
N ALA A 177 22.17 8.11 -1.61
CA ALA A 177 22.51 9.32 -2.34
C ALA A 177 23.22 10.36 -1.46
N LEU A 178 22.71 10.61 -0.24
CA LEU A 178 23.25 11.65 0.63
C LEU A 178 24.59 11.30 1.27
N TYR A 179 24.82 10.04 1.61
CA TYR A 179 25.95 9.62 2.45
C TYR A 179 26.94 8.68 1.78
N GLY A 180 26.56 8.01 0.68
CA GLY A 180 27.33 6.90 0.15
C GLY A 180 27.27 5.66 1.04
N VAL A 181 27.59 4.51 0.48
CA VAL A 181 27.50 3.22 1.18
C VAL A 181 28.54 3.09 2.30
N ASP A 182 29.74 3.63 2.12
CA ASP A 182 30.84 3.41 3.08
C ASP A 182 30.54 4.07 4.43
N ARG A 183 29.91 5.25 4.44
CA ARG A 183 29.46 5.90 5.67
C ARG A 183 28.35 5.13 6.36
N LEU A 184 27.41 4.56 5.61
CA LEU A 184 26.30 3.76 6.17
C LEU A 184 26.82 2.45 6.79
N ILE A 185 27.81 1.81 6.18
CA ILE A 185 28.48 0.64 6.75
C ILE A 185 29.18 1.01 8.07
N GLN A 186 29.82 2.18 8.14
CA GLN A 186 30.48 2.65 9.37
C GLN A 186 29.47 2.86 10.50
N ASP A 187 28.31 3.49 10.23
CA ASP A 187 27.25 3.64 11.23
C ASP A 187 26.77 2.28 11.74
N ARG A 188 26.47 1.31 10.85
CA ARG A 188 26.01 -0.03 11.25
C ARG A 188 27.07 -0.78 12.08
N ARG A 189 28.35 -0.64 11.76
CA ARG A 189 29.46 -1.20 12.57
C ARG A 189 29.51 -0.58 13.96
N ALA A 190 29.35 0.74 14.07
CA ALA A 190 29.31 1.42 15.37
C ALA A 190 28.14 0.95 16.22
N ARG A 191 26.91 0.90 15.66
CA ARG A 191 25.72 0.38 16.37
C ARG A 191 25.89 -1.06 16.84
N LYS A 192 26.53 -1.90 16.01
CA LYS A 192 26.83 -3.28 16.40
C LYS A 192 27.84 -3.34 17.55
N ALA A 193 28.87 -2.50 17.54
CA ALA A 193 29.86 -2.41 18.61
C ALA A 193 29.25 -1.90 19.94
N ASP A 194 28.27 -0.99 19.89
CA ASP A 194 27.54 -0.52 21.08
C ASP A 194 26.83 -1.67 21.84
N LEU A 195 26.58 -2.80 21.17
CA LEU A 195 26.00 -3.98 21.80
C LEU A 195 27.04 -4.86 22.51
N ASP A 196 28.35 -4.71 22.29
CA ASP A 196 29.38 -5.62 22.84
C ASP A 196 29.46 -5.60 24.38
N GLY A 197 29.11 -4.47 25.01
CA GLY A 197 29.01 -4.36 26.46
C GLY A 197 27.75 -4.99 27.08
N LYS A 198 26.78 -5.43 26.26
CA LYS A 198 25.51 -6.02 26.73
C LYS A 198 25.63 -7.55 26.87
N LYS A 199 24.88 -8.11 27.83
CA LYS A 199 24.75 -9.57 28.01
C LYS A 199 24.09 -10.19 26.78
N SER A 200 24.52 -11.39 26.38
CA SER A 200 23.97 -12.12 25.23
C SER A 200 22.63 -12.80 25.55
N THR A 201 21.59 -12.00 25.76
CA THR A 201 20.18 -12.44 25.75
C THR A 201 19.70 -12.66 24.32
N GLU A 202 18.54 -13.31 24.13
CA GLU A 202 18.00 -13.64 22.80
C GLU A 202 17.85 -12.40 21.91
N ASP A 203 17.31 -11.31 22.45
CA ASP A 203 17.14 -10.03 21.78
C ASP A 203 18.49 -9.41 21.37
N VAL A 204 19.49 -9.41 22.26
CA VAL A 204 20.83 -8.86 21.95
C VAL A 204 21.55 -9.70 20.90
N VAL A 205 21.41 -11.03 20.93
CA VAL A 205 22.01 -11.91 19.91
C VAL A 205 21.36 -11.68 18.56
N ARG A 206 20.02 -11.65 18.49
CA ARG A 206 19.27 -11.35 17.27
C ARG A 206 19.69 -9.99 16.71
N ASP A 207 19.73 -8.95 17.53
CA ASP A 207 20.05 -7.60 17.05
C ASP A 207 21.50 -7.49 16.52
N ARG A 208 22.46 -8.20 17.13
CA ARG A 208 23.84 -8.29 16.60
C ARG A 208 23.91 -9.01 15.25
N GLU A 209 23.09 -10.04 15.06
CA GLU A 209 22.97 -10.79 13.80
C GLU A 209 22.31 -9.94 12.70
N GLU A 210 21.18 -9.30 13.02
CA GLU A 210 20.48 -8.37 12.13
C GLU A 210 21.41 -7.25 11.65
N LEU A 211 22.15 -6.60 12.56
CA LEU A 211 23.12 -5.56 12.19
C LEU A 211 24.28 -6.10 11.32
N ALA A 212 24.69 -7.36 11.52
CA ALA A 212 25.72 -7.98 10.68
C ALA A 212 25.20 -8.31 9.27
N GLU A 213 23.94 -8.72 9.14
CA GLU A 213 23.25 -8.91 7.86
C GLU A 213 23.05 -7.58 7.13
N GLN A 214 22.67 -6.51 7.84
CA GLN A 214 22.54 -5.17 7.27
C GLN A 214 23.88 -4.64 6.70
N ILE A 215 25.00 -4.86 7.40
CA ILE A 215 26.34 -4.52 6.88
C ILE A 215 26.64 -5.28 5.59
N ARG A 216 26.32 -6.58 5.53
CA ARG A 216 26.53 -7.40 4.32
C ARG A 216 25.64 -6.93 3.16
N ALA A 217 24.37 -6.62 3.43
CA ALA A 217 23.46 -6.11 2.41
C ALA A 217 23.94 -4.78 1.80
N LEU A 218 24.51 -3.88 2.60
CA LEU A 218 25.14 -2.66 2.09
C LEU A 218 26.36 -2.94 1.21
N GLN A 219 27.19 -3.92 1.57
CA GLN A 219 28.33 -4.35 0.73
C GLN A 219 27.86 -4.98 -0.59
N GLU A 220 26.80 -5.78 -0.54
CA GLU A 220 26.14 -6.37 -1.71
C GLU A 220 25.53 -5.30 -2.62
N LEU A 221 24.92 -4.24 -2.05
CA LEU A 221 24.42 -3.08 -2.78
C LEU A 221 25.56 -2.38 -3.54
N ARG A 222 26.71 -2.14 -2.90
CA ARG A 222 27.90 -1.57 -3.56
C ARG A 222 28.36 -2.44 -4.72
N PHE A 223 28.44 -3.76 -4.52
CA PHE A 223 28.80 -4.70 -5.58
C PHE A 223 27.80 -4.70 -6.73
N MET A 224 26.49 -4.65 -6.44
CA MET A 224 25.45 -4.58 -7.45
C MET A 224 25.61 -3.31 -8.31
N ALA A 225 25.81 -2.15 -7.69
CA ALA A 225 26.01 -0.90 -8.43
C ALA A 225 27.32 -0.90 -9.27
N ASP A 226 28.40 -1.47 -8.75
CA ASP A 226 29.68 -1.61 -9.46
C ASP A 226 29.52 -2.41 -10.77
N LYS A 227 28.67 -3.44 -10.77
CA LYS A 227 28.33 -4.20 -11.99
C LYS A 227 27.67 -3.35 -13.06
N TYR A 228 26.93 -2.31 -12.68
CA TYR A 228 26.37 -1.32 -13.62
C TYR A 228 27.37 -0.22 -14.00
N GLY A 229 28.59 -0.24 -13.45
CA GLY A 229 29.64 0.75 -13.69
C GLY A 229 29.59 1.97 -12.76
N TYR A 230 28.94 1.85 -11.59
CA TYR A 230 28.78 2.95 -10.63
C TYR A 230 29.47 2.63 -9.30
N ASP A 231 30.38 3.51 -8.87
CA ASP A 231 30.91 3.48 -7.50
C ASP A 231 30.06 4.36 -6.59
N ILE A 232 29.24 3.72 -5.76
CA ILE A 232 28.36 4.38 -4.79
C ILE A 232 28.93 4.38 -3.36
N SER A 233 30.24 4.15 -3.21
CA SER A 233 30.91 4.22 -1.90
C SER A 233 30.77 5.60 -1.26
N GLU A 234 30.86 6.65 -2.08
CA GLU A 234 30.77 8.05 -1.69
C GLU A 234 29.40 8.68 -2.05
N PRO A 235 29.05 9.81 -1.41
CA PRO A 235 27.81 10.55 -1.71
C PRO A 235 27.67 10.98 -3.18
N ALA A 236 26.43 11.07 -3.65
CA ALA A 236 26.09 11.59 -4.96
C ALA A 236 26.52 13.06 -5.14
N THR A 237 27.10 13.38 -6.29
CA THR A 237 27.71 14.69 -6.56
C THR A 237 26.87 15.60 -7.44
N ASN A 238 25.82 15.08 -8.08
CA ASN A 238 24.90 15.79 -8.99
C ASN A 238 23.49 15.13 -8.95
N GLY A 239 22.50 15.77 -9.58
CA GLY A 239 21.11 15.32 -9.60
C GLY A 239 20.90 13.96 -10.27
N ARG A 240 21.65 13.65 -11.33
CA ARG A 240 21.60 12.32 -11.96
C ARG A 240 22.09 11.24 -11.00
N GLU A 241 23.21 11.50 -10.32
CA GLU A 241 23.73 10.58 -9.31
C GLU A 241 22.78 10.44 -8.11
N ALA A 242 22.18 11.53 -7.64
CA ALA A 242 21.24 11.46 -6.51
C ALA A 242 20.05 10.53 -6.81
N ILE A 243 19.48 10.64 -8.01
CA ILE A 243 18.41 9.76 -8.48
C ILE A 243 18.91 8.32 -8.65
N GLN A 244 20.06 8.12 -9.28
CA GLN A 244 20.61 6.79 -9.54
C GLN A 244 21.01 6.04 -8.25
N TRP A 245 21.55 6.72 -7.24
CA TRP A 245 21.99 6.13 -5.97
C TRP A 245 20.77 5.71 -5.15
N LEU A 246 19.76 6.59 -5.10
CA LEU A 246 18.46 6.30 -4.52
C LEU A 246 17.82 5.09 -5.21
N TYR A 247 17.79 5.08 -6.55
CA TYR A 247 17.23 3.97 -7.30
C TYR A 247 17.99 2.67 -7.07
N PHE A 248 19.33 2.66 -6.98
CA PHE A 248 20.08 1.44 -6.67
C PHE A 248 19.72 0.87 -5.31
N ALA A 249 19.53 1.72 -4.30
CA ALA A 249 19.10 1.29 -2.98
C ALA A 249 17.71 0.61 -3.04
N TYR A 250 16.76 1.23 -3.73
CA TYR A 250 15.42 0.67 -3.95
C TYR A 250 15.43 -0.60 -4.82
N LEU A 251 16.27 -0.64 -5.85
CA LEU A 251 16.43 -1.78 -6.73
C LEU A 251 16.97 -3.00 -5.97
N ALA A 252 17.94 -2.79 -5.10
CA ALA A 252 18.48 -3.89 -4.30
C ALA A 252 17.43 -4.41 -3.30
N ALA A 253 16.56 -3.56 -2.75
CA ALA A 253 15.43 -3.98 -1.91
C ALA A 253 14.44 -4.85 -2.71
N THR A 254 14.05 -4.40 -3.91
CA THR A 254 13.14 -5.15 -4.81
C THR A 254 13.78 -6.37 -5.49
N LYS A 255 15.10 -6.53 -5.42
CA LYS A 255 15.82 -7.76 -5.79
C LYS A 255 15.88 -8.77 -4.65
N GLU A 256 15.90 -8.30 -3.41
CA GLU A 256 16.00 -9.15 -2.23
C GLU A 256 14.63 -9.63 -1.75
N GLN A 257 13.61 -8.77 -1.83
CA GLN A 257 12.30 -8.98 -1.21
C GLN A 257 11.16 -8.85 -2.21
N ASN A 258 10.09 -9.65 -2.00
CA ASN A 258 8.83 -9.60 -2.75
C ASN A 258 7.66 -9.22 -1.83
N GLY A 259 7.88 -8.23 -0.96
CA GLY A 259 6.84 -7.64 -0.13
C GLY A 259 5.56 -7.40 -0.92
N ALA A 260 4.39 -7.52 -0.28
CA ALA A 260 3.14 -7.15 -0.95
C ALA A 260 3.27 -5.73 -1.50
N ALA A 261 3.63 -4.78 -0.63
CA ALA A 261 3.99 -3.42 -0.98
C ALA A 261 5.49 -3.16 -0.82
N MET A 262 6.12 -2.65 -1.88
CA MET A 262 7.52 -2.22 -1.94
C MET A 262 7.57 -0.72 -2.23
N SER A 263 7.20 0.09 -1.23
CA SER A 263 7.03 1.54 -1.40
C SER A 263 8.35 2.29 -1.49
N LEU A 264 8.35 3.40 -2.23
CA LEU A 264 9.54 4.21 -2.49
C LEU A 264 9.84 5.19 -1.35
N GLY A 265 8.82 5.79 -0.75
CA GLY A 265 8.97 6.72 0.37
C GLY A 265 8.54 8.15 0.03
N ARG A 266 9.35 9.13 0.44
CA ARG A 266 9.13 10.58 0.21
C ARG A 266 10.39 11.19 -0.36
N THR A 267 10.50 11.15 -1.69
CA THR A 267 11.76 11.35 -2.41
C THR A 267 11.77 12.59 -3.28
N ALA A 268 10.62 13.09 -3.73
CA ALA A 268 10.54 14.23 -4.66
C ALA A 268 11.28 15.47 -4.16
N SER A 269 11.01 15.93 -2.94
CA SER A 269 11.65 17.15 -2.39
C SER A 269 13.13 16.95 -2.08
N PHE A 270 13.55 15.73 -1.74
CA PHE A 270 14.96 15.37 -1.60
C PHE A 270 15.71 15.43 -2.94
N VAL A 271 15.14 14.84 -3.99
CA VAL A 271 15.70 14.87 -5.34
C VAL A 271 15.75 16.31 -5.86
N ASP A 272 14.75 17.12 -5.55
CA ASP A 272 14.70 18.52 -5.98
C ASP A 272 15.89 19.34 -5.49
N VAL A 273 16.38 19.09 -4.26
CA VAL A 273 17.56 19.81 -3.73
C VAL A 273 18.77 19.69 -4.67
N TYR A 274 18.99 18.49 -5.23
CA TYR A 274 20.10 18.27 -6.18
C TYR A 274 19.80 18.83 -7.57
N LEU A 275 18.60 18.61 -8.10
CA LEU A 275 18.21 19.12 -9.43
C LEU A 275 18.21 20.65 -9.45
N GLN A 276 17.67 21.28 -8.40
CA GLN A 276 17.61 22.73 -8.27
C GLN A 276 19.01 23.33 -8.18
N ARG A 277 19.94 22.70 -7.45
CA ARG A 277 21.34 23.13 -7.44
C ARG A 277 21.94 23.07 -8.85
N ASP A 278 21.80 21.93 -9.52
CA ASP A 278 22.42 21.72 -10.84
C ASP A 278 21.82 22.65 -11.92
N ILE A 279 20.52 22.97 -11.84
CA ILE A 279 19.86 24.00 -12.67
C ILE A 279 20.40 25.39 -12.36
N THR A 280 20.57 25.73 -11.07
CA THR A 280 21.08 27.05 -10.65
C THR A 280 22.54 27.23 -11.08
N GLU A 281 23.33 26.17 -11.07
CA GLU A 281 24.71 26.15 -11.58
C GLU A 281 24.79 26.14 -13.11
N GLY A 282 23.65 26.03 -13.82
CA GLY A 282 23.60 25.99 -15.29
C GLY A 282 24.11 24.68 -15.91
N THR A 283 24.26 23.63 -15.10
CA THR A 283 24.73 22.30 -15.54
C THR A 283 23.60 21.38 -15.98
N LEU A 284 22.35 21.76 -15.66
CA LEU A 284 21.15 21.02 -16.01
C LEU A 284 20.06 22.01 -16.47
N THR A 285 19.32 21.66 -17.51
CA THR A 285 18.13 22.40 -17.94
C THR A 285 16.86 21.78 -17.33
N GLU A 286 15.74 22.51 -17.37
CA GLU A 286 14.44 21.98 -16.93
C GLU A 286 14.01 20.73 -17.72
N GLU A 287 14.23 20.72 -19.04
CA GLU A 287 13.96 19.55 -19.89
C GLU A 287 14.79 18.34 -19.47
N GLN A 288 16.10 18.53 -19.23
CA GLN A 288 16.97 17.44 -18.77
C GLN A 288 16.60 16.97 -17.36
N ALA A 289 16.15 17.86 -16.47
CA ALA A 289 15.66 17.49 -15.15
C ALA A 289 14.40 16.63 -15.24
N GLN A 290 13.42 17.02 -16.06
CA GLN A 290 12.23 16.21 -16.32
C GLN A 290 12.62 14.87 -16.97
N GLU A 291 13.58 14.86 -17.88
CA GLU A 291 14.01 13.66 -18.58
C GLU A 291 14.68 12.63 -17.64
N LEU A 292 15.38 13.08 -16.59
CA LEU A 292 15.90 12.22 -15.52
C LEU A 292 14.77 11.64 -14.65
N VAL A 293 13.77 12.46 -14.32
CA VAL A 293 12.58 12.02 -13.56
C VAL A 293 11.76 11.01 -14.35
N ASP A 294 11.55 11.24 -15.64
CA ASP A 294 10.85 10.31 -16.53
C ASP A 294 11.59 8.97 -16.61
N ASP A 295 12.92 8.97 -16.79
CA ASP A 295 13.73 7.74 -16.87
C ASP A 295 13.70 6.96 -15.55
N PHE A 296 13.73 7.66 -14.42
CA PHE A 296 13.56 7.06 -13.09
C PHE A 296 12.18 6.44 -12.92
N VAL A 297 11.11 7.18 -13.23
CA VAL A 297 9.73 6.68 -13.12
C VAL A 297 9.46 5.52 -14.07
N ILE A 298 10.10 5.49 -15.25
CA ILE A 298 10.07 4.31 -16.13
C ILE A 298 10.55 3.06 -15.40
N LYS A 299 11.63 3.17 -14.61
CA LYS A 299 12.15 2.04 -13.82
C LYS A 299 11.20 1.59 -12.71
N LEU A 300 10.53 2.54 -12.04
CA LEU A 300 9.51 2.25 -11.03
C LEU A 300 8.29 1.52 -11.65
N ARG A 301 7.86 1.94 -12.85
CA ARG A 301 6.72 1.34 -13.59
C ARG A 301 6.93 -0.11 -14.01
N ILE A 302 8.17 -0.61 -13.99
CA ILE A 302 8.53 -1.95 -14.46
C ILE A 302 9.01 -2.88 -13.34
N ILE A 303 8.83 -2.51 -12.07
CA ILE A 303 8.97 -3.44 -10.95
C ILE A 303 7.90 -4.53 -11.06
N ARG A 304 8.29 -5.80 -10.95
CA ARG A 304 7.41 -6.98 -11.06
C ARG A 304 7.82 -8.06 -10.07
N PHE A 305 6.84 -8.83 -9.61
CA PHE A 305 7.05 -10.00 -8.75
C PHE A 305 6.27 -11.19 -9.27
N LEU A 306 6.85 -12.40 -9.20
CA LEU A 306 6.07 -13.61 -9.47
C LEU A 306 5.02 -13.80 -8.37
N ARG A 307 3.74 -13.82 -8.76
CA ARG A 307 2.59 -14.01 -7.88
C ARG A 307 1.80 -15.25 -8.26
N THR A 308 1.01 -15.77 -7.33
CA THR A 308 0.08 -16.88 -7.57
C THR A 308 -1.30 -16.33 -7.98
N PRO A 309 -2.14 -17.14 -8.64
CA PRO A 309 -3.54 -16.74 -8.88
C PRO A 309 -4.31 -16.38 -7.60
N GLU A 310 -4.07 -17.09 -6.48
CA GLU A 310 -4.66 -16.76 -5.17
C GLU A 310 -4.25 -15.37 -4.68
N TYR A 311 -3.00 -14.97 -4.91
CA TYR A 311 -2.54 -13.62 -4.60
C TYR A 311 -3.24 -12.57 -5.49
N ASP A 312 -3.39 -12.83 -6.78
CA ASP A 312 -4.03 -11.91 -7.72
C ASP A 312 -5.53 -11.71 -7.44
N GLU A 313 -6.21 -12.67 -6.80
CA GLU A 313 -7.57 -12.51 -6.29
C GLU A 313 -7.64 -11.55 -5.09
N LEU A 314 -6.65 -11.61 -4.20
CA LEU A 314 -6.55 -10.75 -3.00
C LEU A 314 -6.00 -9.35 -3.31
N PHE A 315 -5.14 -9.26 -4.34
CA PHE A 315 -4.35 -8.09 -4.71
C PHE A 315 -4.36 -7.90 -6.23
N SER A 316 -5.50 -7.45 -6.75
CA SER A 316 -5.74 -7.41 -8.19
C SER A 316 -4.93 -6.37 -8.96
N GLY A 317 -4.63 -6.65 -10.22
CA GLY A 317 -4.05 -5.67 -11.15
C GLY A 317 -2.52 -5.64 -11.23
N ASP A 318 -1.84 -6.71 -10.77
CA ASP A 318 -0.38 -6.82 -10.70
C ASP A 318 0.29 -5.68 -9.88
N PRO A 319 -0.21 -5.37 -8.67
CA PRO A 319 0.28 -4.23 -7.89
C PRO A 319 1.63 -4.49 -7.23
N THR A 320 2.37 -3.40 -7.04
CA THR A 320 3.66 -3.38 -6.33
C THR A 320 3.72 -2.33 -5.22
N TRP A 321 2.78 -1.37 -5.25
CA TRP A 321 2.71 -0.20 -4.37
C TRP A 321 4.06 0.48 -4.26
N VAL A 322 4.61 0.92 -5.39
CA VAL A 322 5.77 1.80 -5.45
C VAL A 322 5.31 3.21 -5.05
N THR A 323 4.89 3.34 -3.79
CA THR A 323 4.24 4.54 -3.26
C THR A 323 5.26 5.64 -3.03
N GLU A 324 4.96 6.80 -3.58
CA GLU A 324 5.75 8.03 -3.43
C GLU A 324 4.87 9.12 -2.84
N SER A 325 5.33 9.69 -1.73
CA SER A 325 4.64 10.75 -0.99
C SER A 325 5.10 12.12 -1.48
N LEU A 326 4.18 12.94 -1.97
CA LEU A 326 4.44 14.24 -2.60
C LEU A 326 3.91 15.38 -1.73
N GLY A 327 4.66 16.49 -1.68
CA GLY A 327 4.19 17.72 -1.04
C GLY A 327 4.20 17.63 0.48
N GLY A 328 3.08 18.01 1.10
CA GLY A 328 2.95 18.22 2.55
C GLY A 328 3.49 19.56 3.02
N VAL A 329 3.42 19.79 4.33
CA VAL A 329 3.88 21.00 5.02
C VAL A 329 4.96 20.60 6.04
N GLY A 330 5.97 21.44 6.23
CA GLY A 330 6.99 21.28 7.26
C GLY A 330 6.45 21.65 8.64
N ASP A 331 7.11 21.19 9.69
CA ASP A 331 6.78 21.58 11.07
C ASP A 331 7.04 23.07 11.34
N ASP A 332 7.84 23.71 10.49
CA ASP A 332 8.05 25.17 10.45
C ASP A 332 6.96 25.94 9.67
N GLY A 333 5.98 25.24 9.12
CA GLY A 333 4.86 25.79 8.36
C GLY A 333 5.14 26.06 6.88
N ARG A 334 6.37 25.86 6.39
CA ARG A 334 6.67 26.01 4.96
C ARG A 334 6.12 24.82 4.17
N PRO A 335 5.58 25.02 2.95
CA PRO A 335 5.20 23.89 2.13
C PRO A 335 6.45 23.11 1.70
N LEU A 336 6.39 21.79 1.77
CA LEU A 336 7.42 20.89 1.24
C LEU A 336 7.18 20.56 -0.24
N VAL A 337 6.29 21.29 -0.89
CA VAL A 337 6.07 21.27 -2.35
C VAL A 337 7.28 21.87 -3.05
N THR A 338 7.79 21.14 -4.05
CA THR A 338 8.94 21.54 -4.86
C THR A 338 8.63 21.44 -6.35
N ARG A 339 9.52 21.92 -7.21
CA ARG A 339 9.37 21.71 -8.67
C ARG A 339 9.31 20.23 -9.02
N THR A 340 10.09 19.39 -8.33
CA THR A 340 10.06 17.95 -8.55
C THR A 340 8.73 17.30 -8.13
N SER A 341 7.98 17.87 -7.18
CA SER A 341 6.60 17.43 -6.90
C SER A 341 5.72 17.53 -8.15
N PHE A 342 5.84 18.61 -8.93
CA PHE A 342 5.17 18.75 -10.22
C PHE A 342 5.77 17.83 -11.29
N ARG A 343 7.10 17.68 -11.37
CA ARG A 343 7.76 16.78 -12.35
C ARG A 343 7.32 15.32 -12.22
N TYR A 344 7.10 14.85 -10.99
CA TYR A 344 6.60 13.49 -10.72
C TYR A 344 5.18 13.31 -11.25
N LEU A 345 4.29 14.27 -10.98
CA LEU A 345 2.94 14.30 -11.54
C LEU A 345 2.96 14.43 -13.08
N GLN A 346 3.91 15.19 -13.63
CA GLN A 346 4.08 15.39 -15.07
C GLN A 346 4.37 14.07 -15.81
N THR A 347 4.93 13.07 -15.15
CA THR A 347 5.15 11.74 -15.74
C THR A 347 3.84 11.07 -16.18
N LEU A 348 2.69 11.43 -15.59
CA LEU A 348 1.37 10.95 -16.01
C LEU A 348 0.90 11.56 -17.33
N TYR A 349 1.53 12.65 -17.80
CA TYR A 349 1.34 13.18 -19.15
C TYR A 349 2.44 12.71 -20.10
N ASN A 350 3.71 12.81 -19.69
CA ASN A 350 4.87 12.46 -20.52
C ASN A 350 4.91 10.97 -20.90
N LEU A 351 4.53 10.09 -19.95
CA LEU A 351 4.50 8.64 -20.12
C LEU A 351 3.06 8.09 -20.15
N GLY A 352 2.06 8.96 -20.10
CA GLY A 352 0.65 8.62 -19.95
C GLY A 352 0.28 8.08 -18.55
N PRO A 353 -1.02 7.91 -18.27
CA PRO A 353 -1.51 7.42 -16.99
C PRO A 353 -0.93 6.04 -16.65
N ALA A 354 -0.63 5.83 -15.38
CA ALA A 354 -0.13 4.56 -14.88
C ALA A 354 -0.51 4.37 -13.41
N PRO A 355 -0.63 3.10 -12.97
CA PRO A 355 -0.92 2.77 -11.58
C PRO A 355 0.29 2.94 -10.66
N GLU A 356 1.49 2.82 -11.22
CA GLU A 356 2.76 2.90 -10.51
C GLU A 356 3.63 4.02 -11.13
N PRO A 357 4.49 4.69 -10.34
CA PRO A 357 4.45 4.71 -8.89
C PRO A 357 3.10 5.19 -8.36
N ASN A 358 2.68 4.67 -7.21
CA ASN A 358 1.45 5.07 -6.54
C ASN A 358 1.64 6.48 -5.92
N LEU A 359 1.45 7.51 -6.74
CA LEU A 359 1.65 8.91 -6.34
C LEU A 359 0.59 9.34 -5.33
N THR A 360 1.07 9.76 -4.15
CA THR A 360 0.25 10.10 -3.00
C THR A 360 0.53 11.53 -2.58
N VAL A 361 -0.45 12.42 -2.68
CA VAL A 361 -0.31 13.81 -2.28
C VAL A 361 -0.63 13.93 -0.80
N LEU A 362 0.35 14.35 -0.01
CA LEU A 362 0.14 14.75 1.39
C LEU A 362 -0.55 16.12 1.38
N TRP A 363 -1.87 16.08 1.49
CA TRP A 363 -2.77 17.22 1.35
C TRP A 363 -2.91 18.00 2.65
N SER A 364 -2.79 19.32 2.55
CA SER A 364 -3.19 20.27 3.57
C SER A 364 -3.90 21.44 2.88
N PRO A 365 -4.91 22.06 3.51
CA PRO A 365 -5.49 23.30 3.00
C PRO A 365 -4.47 24.44 2.92
N SER A 366 -3.31 24.31 3.59
CA SER A 366 -2.20 25.28 3.53
C SER A 366 -1.27 25.07 2.32
N LEU A 367 -1.50 24.06 1.48
CA LEU A 367 -0.68 23.84 0.28
C LEU A 367 -0.80 25.02 -0.72
N PRO A 368 0.24 25.30 -1.51
CA PRO A 368 0.18 26.33 -2.55
C PRO A 368 -0.93 26.07 -3.56
N GLU A 369 -1.70 27.10 -3.88
CA GLU A 369 -2.87 27.00 -4.77
C GLU A 369 -2.48 26.43 -6.15
N GLY A 370 -1.34 26.84 -6.72
CA GLY A 370 -0.86 26.31 -8.00
C GLY A 370 -0.66 24.79 -7.98
N PHE A 371 -0.20 24.23 -6.86
CA PHE A 371 -0.02 22.79 -6.70
C PHE A 371 -1.35 22.07 -6.46
N LYS A 372 -2.24 22.62 -5.62
CA LYS A 372 -3.59 22.07 -5.40
C LYS A 372 -4.36 21.93 -6.70
N ARG A 373 -4.39 23.01 -7.51
CA ARG A 373 -5.05 23.03 -8.81
C ARG A 373 -4.43 22.04 -9.79
N PHE A 374 -3.11 21.92 -9.80
CA PHE A 374 -2.44 20.95 -10.68
C PHE A 374 -2.70 19.49 -10.25
N CYS A 375 -2.74 19.20 -8.96
CA CYS A 375 -3.12 17.87 -8.48
C CYS A 375 -4.56 17.54 -8.87
N ALA A 376 -5.51 18.45 -8.64
CA ALA A 376 -6.88 18.28 -9.08
C ALA A 376 -6.93 18.04 -10.59
N GLN A 377 -6.23 18.85 -11.38
CA GLN A 377 -6.12 18.68 -12.83
C GLN A 377 -5.64 17.28 -13.24
N VAL A 378 -4.58 16.77 -12.60
CA VAL A 378 -4.06 15.43 -12.86
C VAL A 378 -5.10 14.37 -12.52
N SER A 379 -5.85 14.50 -11.42
CA SER A 379 -6.95 13.59 -11.08
C SER A 379 -8.06 13.60 -12.13
N LEU A 380 -8.46 14.79 -12.60
CA LEU A 380 -9.45 14.94 -13.68
C LEU A 380 -9.00 14.22 -14.97
N ASP A 381 -7.73 14.35 -15.33
CA ASP A 381 -7.22 13.88 -16.62
C ASP A 381 -6.81 12.40 -16.60
N THR A 382 -6.48 11.85 -15.42
CA THR A 382 -5.81 10.55 -15.33
C THR A 382 -6.40 9.57 -14.31
N SER A 383 -7.13 10.05 -13.30
CA SER A 383 -7.62 9.23 -12.17
C SER A 383 -6.52 8.35 -11.52
N ALA A 384 -5.27 8.81 -11.53
CA ALA A 384 -4.11 7.99 -11.18
C ALA A 384 -3.49 8.30 -9.81
N ILE A 385 -3.90 9.39 -9.14
CA ILE A 385 -3.30 9.83 -7.86
C ILE A 385 -4.27 9.70 -6.70
N GLN A 386 -3.72 9.67 -5.48
CA GLN A 386 -4.47 9.69 -4.23
C GLN A 386 -4.02 10.81 -3.30
N TYR A 387 -4.84 11.09 -2.28
CA TYR A 387 -4.63 12.17 -1.33
C TYR A 387 -4.72 11.65 0.09
N GLU A 388 -3.82 12.11 0.96
CA GLU A 388 -3.82 11.79 2.39
C GLU A 388 -3.64 13.04 3.23
N ASN A 389 -4.30 13.10 4.37
CA ASN A 389 -4.38 14.28 5.22
C ASN A 389 -3.09 14.49 6.01
N ASP A 390 -2.25 15.40 5.52
CA ASP A 390 -0.99 15.77 6.16
C ASP A 390 -1.22 16.43 7.53
N ASP A 391 -2.34 17.14 7.71
CA ASP A 391 -2.68 17.79 8.98
C ASP A 391 -3.09 16.79 10.07
N LEU A 392 -3.41 15.54 9.72
CA LEU A 392 -3.53 14.43 10.67
C LEU A 392 -2.23 13.62 10.81
N ILE A 393 -1.51 13.42 9.71
CA ILE A 393 -0.31 12.58 9.68
C ILE A 393 0.87 13.27 10.37
N ARG A 394 1.19 14.51 9.98
CA ARG A 394 2.38 15.22 10.45
C ARG A 394 2.41 15.37 11.97
N PRO A 395 1.33 15.78 12.66
CA PRO A 395 1.33 15.85 14.12
C PRO A 395 1.44 14.49 14.82
N ALA A 396 1.02 13.40 14.17
CA ALA A 396 1.08 12.05 14.73
C ALA A 396 2.45 11.36 14.53
N TYR A 397 3.26 11.87 13.59
CA TYR A 397 4.54 11.29 13.19
C TYR A 397 5.61 12.38 13.09
N SER A 398 5.86 12.90 11.88
CA SER A 398 6.72 14.05 11.61
C SER A 398 6.47 14.58 10.19
N ASP A 399 7.11 15.69 9.83
CA ASP A 399 7.12 16.22 8.47
C ASP A 399 8.03 15.46 7.48
N ASP A 400 8.77 14.45 7.92
CA ASP A 400 9.49 13.46 7.07
C ASP A 400 8.85 12.07 7.17
N THR A 401 7.54 12.06 6.95
CA THR A 401 6.70 10.86 6.90
C THR A 401 6.41 10.46 5.46
N ALA A 402 6.39 9.15 5.19
CA ALA A 402 5.95 8.58 3.93
C ALA A 402 4.83 7.56 4.14
N ILE A 403 4.11 7.28 3.06
CA ILE A 403 3.05 6.28 3.03
C ILE A 403 3.58 4.95 2.50
N ALA A 404 3.43 3.89 3.29
CA ALA A 404 3.65 2.52 2.85
C ALA A 404 2.35 1.89 2.35
N CYS A 405 2.46 1.12 1.27
CA CYS A 405 1.33 0.48 0.60
C CYS A 405 0.29 1.51 0.14
N CYS A 406 -0.80 1.65 0.89
CA CYS A 406 -1.96 2.45 0.50
C CYS A 406 -2.12 3.71 1.34
N VAL A 407 -2.11 3.58 2.67
CA VAL A 407 -2.64 4.57 3.61
C VAL A 407 -1.90 4.57 4.96
N SER A 408 -0.71 3.95 5.01
CA SER A 408 -0.06 3.58 6.26
C SER A 408 1.20 4.42 6.47
N ALA A 409 1.05 5.48 7.25
CA ALA A 409 2.10 6.44 7.52
C ALA A 409 3.23 5.85 8.38
N MET A 410 4.47 6.21 8.04
CA MET A 410 5.69 5.91 8.80
C MET A 410 6.72 7.02 8.68
N ARG A 411 7.44 7.32 9.76
CA ARG A 411 8.64 8.18 9.69
C ARG A 411 9.71 7.43 8.92
N VAL A 412 10.21 8.03 7.84
CA VAL A 412 11.10 7.35 6.89
C VAL A 412 12.40 6.93 7.58
N GLY A 413 12.76 5.65 7.44
CA GLY A 413 13.96 5.08 8.08
C GLY A 413 13.90 5.03 9.61
N LYS A 414 12.75 5.23 10.25
CA LYS A 414 12.62 5.19 11.73
C LYS A 414 11.52 4.24 12.20
N ASP A 415 10.47 4.10 11.39
CA ASP A 415 9.31 3.25 11.65
C ASP A 415 9.16 2.18 10.56
N MET A 416 8.55 1.04 10.90
CA MET A 416 8.05 0.04 9.96
C MET A 416 6.74 -0.56 10.46
N GLN A 417 5.98 -1.27 9.61
CA GLN A 417 4.84 -2.05 10.07
C GLN A 417 5.01 -3.55 9.81
N PHE A 418 4.64 -4.32 10.83
CA PHE A 418 4.28 -5.72 10.70
C PHE A 418 2.89 -5.82 10.06
N PHE A 419 2.88 -6.06 8.75
CA PHE A 419 1.67 -6.11 7.93
C PHE A 419 0.74 -7.26 8.33
N GLY A 420 -0.53 -6.96 8.60
CA GLY A 420 -1.50 -7.97 8.99
C GLY A 420 -2.61 -8.28 7.98
N ALA A 421 -2.62 -7.67 6.79
CA ALA A 421 -3.76 -7.74 5.87
C ALA A 421 -5.07 -7.23 6.51
N ARG A 422 -6.09 -8.07 6.68
CA ARG A 422 -7.36 -7.71 7.35
C ARG A 422 -8.16 -8.91 7.83
N ALA A 423 -8.99 -8.70 8.86
CA ALA A 423 -10.03 -9.61 9.31
C ALA A 423 -11.43 -9.24 8.77
N ASN A 424 -12.32 -10.22 8.65
CA ASN A 424 -13.67 -10.06 8.12
C ASN A 424 -14.66 -9.69 9.24
N LEU A 425 -14.97 -8.40 9.37
CA LEU A 425 -15.85 -7.90 10.43
C LEU A 425 -17.33 -8.30 10.20
N ALA A 426 -17.76 -8.36 8.94
CA ALA A 426 -19.12 -8.77 8.58
C ALA A 426 -19.39 -10.24 8.93
N LYS A 427 -18.45 -11.15 8.64
CA LYS A 427 -18.57 -12.55 9.04
C LYS A 427 -18.49 -12.73 10.56
N ALA A 428 -17.71 -11.91 11.27
CA ALA A 428 -17.71 -11.92 12.73
C ALA A 428 -19.10 -11.59 13.32
N LEU A 429 -19.87 -10.68 12.69
CA LEU A 429 -21.27 -10.43 13.06
C LEU A 429 -22.16 -11.68 12.83
N LEU A 430 -21.97 -12.39 11.72
CA LEU A 430 -22.73 -13.64 11.48
C LEU A 430 -22.37 -14.72 12.50
N TYR A 431 -21.10 -14.81 12.90
CA TYR A 431 -20.67 -15.73 13.96
C TYR A 431 -21.28 -15.36 15.31
N ALA A 432 -21.43 -14.07 15.61
CA ALA A 432 -22.13 -13.63 16.82
C ALA A 432 -23.58 -14.13 16.85
N ILE A 433 -24.28 -14.05 15.72
CA ILE A 433 -25.67 -14.52 15.59
C ILE A 433 -25.73 -16.06 15.67
N ASN A 434 -24.80 -16.76 15.01
CA ASN A 434 -24.78 -18.21 14.86
C ASN A 434 -24.01 -18.95 15.97
N GLY A 435 -23.59 -18.28 17.04
CA GLY A 435 -22.86 -18.91 18.14
C GLY A 435 -21.51 -19.50 17.70
N GLY A 436 -20.81 -18.80 16.81
CA GLY A 436 -19.49 -19.14 16.31
C GLY A 436 -19.46 -20.19 15.19
N ARG A 437 -20.63 -20.61 14.70
CA ARG A 437 -20.76 -21.46 13.51
C ARG A 437 -20.70 -20.62 12.24
N ASP A 438 -19.93 -21.10 11.27
CA ASP A 438 -19.87 -20.52 9.94
C ASP A 438 -21.19 -20.72 9.20
N GLU A 439 -21.73 -19.65 8.63
CA GLU A 439 -23.06 -19.61 8.03
C GLU A 439 -23.16 -20.38 6.70
N ILE A 440 -22.02 -20.73 6.09
CA ILE A 440 -21.96 -21.44 4.80
C ILE A 440 -21.72 -22.93 5.02
N SER A 441 -20.71 -23.29 5.80
CA SER A 441 -20.30 -24.68 6.04
C SER A 441 -21.02 -25.32 7.23
N GLY A 442 -21.52 -24.51 8.18
CA GLY A 442 -22.08 -24.98 9.44
C GLY A 442 -21.04 -25.39 10.49
N ASP A 443 -19.75 -25.37 10.15
CA ASP A 443 -18.63 -25.71 11.04
C ASP A 443 -18.57 -24.75 12.23
N LEU A 444 -18.32 -25.28 13.44
CA LEU A 444 -17.98 -24.46 14.60
C LEU A 444 -16.54 -23.96 14.47
N VAL A 445 -16.36 -22.65 14.32
CA VAL A 445 -15.06 -22.02 14.12
C VAL A 445 -14.64 -21.20 15.35
N ALA A 446 -15.55 -20.39 15.88
CA ALA A 446 -15.32 -19.60 17.08
C ALA A 446 -15.97 -20.29 18.29
N HIS A 447 -15.16 -20.75 19.24
CA HIS A 447 -15.65 -21.46 20.42
C HIS A 447 -16.05 -20.49 21.54
N GLY A 448 -16.98 -20.93 22.40
CA GLY A 448 -17.40 -20.15 23.59
C GLY A 448 -18.46 -19.09 23.31
N LEU A 449 -19.01 -19.04 22.10
CA LEU A 449 -20.11 -18.16 21.73
C LEU A 449 -21.46 -18.90 21.85
N THR A 450 -22.53 -18.17 22.17
CA THR A 450 -23.89 -18.71 22.28
C THR A 450 -24.73 -18.14 21.13
N PRO A 451 -25.47 -18.97 20.38
CA PRO A 451 -26.30 -18.48 19.28
C PRO A 451 -27.48 -17.65 19.79
N ILE A 452 -27.88 -16.66 19.01
CA ILE A 452 -29.13 -15.92 19.23
C ILE A 452 -30.27 -16.78 18.71
N VAL A 453 -31.22 -17.11 19.58
CA VAL A 453 -32.32 -18.04 19.28
C VAL A 453 -33.62 -17.34 18.88
N ASP A 454 -33.75 -16.06 19.17
CA ASP A 454 -34.95 -15.30 18.83
C ASP A 454 -35.13 -15.17 17.31
N ASP A 455 -36.40 -15.09 16.89
CA ASP A 455 -36.79 -14.96 15.49
C ASP A 455 -36.58 -13.55 14.96
N VAL A 456 -36.64 -12.54 15.83
CA VAL A 456 -36.40 -11.13 15.50
C VAL A 456 -35.16 -10.68 16.28
N LEU A 457 -34.18 -10.12 15.58
CA LEU A 457 -32.94 -9.67 16.20
C LEU A 457 -33.18 -8.41 17.04
N ASP A 458 -32.69 -8.43 18.28
CA ASP A 458 -32.55 -7.25 19.13
C ASP A 458 -31.13 -6.67 19.02
N TYR A 459 -31.04 -5.34 18.97
CA TYR A 459 -29.75 -4.65 18.77
C TYR A 459 -28.77 -4.88 19.93
N ASP A 460 -29.23 -4.80 21.17
CA ASP A 460 -28.36 -4.88 22.34
C ASP A 460 -27.85 -6.32 22.54
N ASP A 461 -28.69 -7.32 22.27
CA ASP A 461 -28.30 -8.73 22.30
C ASP A 461 -27.28 -9.06 21.21
N VAL A 462 -27.51 -8.60 19.97
CA VAL A 462 -26.58 -8.78 18.86
C VAL A 462 -25.26 -8.06 19.12
N LEU A 463 -25.29 -6.82 19.59
CA LEU A 463 -24.07 -6.06 19.89
C LEU A 463 -23.27 -6.72 21.03
N THR A 464 -23.95 -7.26 22.05
CA THR A 464 -23.31 -8.00 23.15
C THR A 464 -22.64 -9.29 22.65
N ALA A 465 -23.30 -10.03 21.78
CA ALA A 465 -22.73 -11.23 21.15
C ALA A 465 -21.55 -10.87 20.23
N LEU A 466 -21.67 -9.78 19.46
CA LEU A 466 -20.61 -9.28 18.60
C LEU A 466 -19.40 -8.85 19.43
N ASP A 467 -19.58 -8.12 20.52
CA ASP A 467 -18.47 -7.66 21.36
C ASP A 467 -17.62 -8.84 21.87
N LYS A 468 -18.24 -9.94 22.31
CA LYS A 468 -17.54 -11.19 22.68
C LYS A 468 -16.86 -11.85 21.49
N THR A 469 -17.50 -11.84 20.32
CA THR A 469 -16.93 -12.38 19.09
C THR A 469 -15.71 -11.58 18.64
N LEU A 470 -15.71 -10.26 18.85
CA LEU A 470 -14.57 -9.39 18.56
C LEU A 470 -13.39 -9.62 19.52
N ASP A 471 -13.63 -10.05 20.78
CA ASP A 471 -12.53 -10.46 21.67
C ASP A 471 -11.82 -11.69 21.10
N TRP A 472 -12.59 -12.72 20.72
CA TRP A 472 -12.06 -13.91 20.06
C TRP A 472 -11.33 -13.57 18.75
N LEU A 473 -11.92 -12.69 17.92
CA LEU A 473 -11.33 -12.30 16.65
C LEU A 473 -9.98 -11.59 16.85
N ALA A 474 -9.89 -10.68 17.82
CA ALA A 474 -8.65 -9.98 18.12
C ALA A 474 -7.55 -10.95 18.61
N GLU A 475 -7.89 -11.90 19.48
CA GLU A 475 -6.96 -12.92 19.97
C GLU A 475 -6.41 -13.79 18.83
N VAL A 476 -7.29 -14.42 18.05
CA VAL A 476 -6.88 -15.31 16.93
C VAL A 476 -6.09 -14.53 15.88
N TYR A 477 -6.47 -13.28 15.60
CA TYR A 477 -5.79 -12.46 14.61
C TYR A 477 -4.38 -12.09 15.06
N VAL A 478 -4.21 -11.57 16.28
CA VAL A 478 -2.88 -11.19 16.80
C VAL A 478 -1.99 -12.42 16.98
N ASP A 479 -2.54 -13.56 17.40
CA ASP A 479 -1.78 -14.81 17.51
C ASP A 479 -1.24 -15.29 16.16
N ALA A 480 -2.06 -15.23 15.10
CA ALA A 480 -1.61 -15.50 13.74
C ALA A 480 -0.46 -14.57 13.31
N LEU A 481 -0.59 -13.26 13.57
CA LEU A 481 0.42 -12.27 13.20
C LEU A 481 1.72 -12.43 14.00
N ASN A 482 1.65 -12.81 15.27
CA ASN A 482 2.83 -13.09 16.08
C ASN A 482 3.65 -14.23 15.48
N VAL A 483 2.99 -15.32 15.05
CA VAL A 483 3.66 -16.43 14.36
C VAL A 483 4.25 -15.97 13.03
N ILE A 484 3.48 -15.25 12.22
CA ILE A 484 3.93 -14.73 10.92
C ILE A 484 5.20 -13.89 11.06
N HIS A 485 5.17 -12.87 11.92
CA HIS A 485 6.27 -11.92 11.98
C HIS A 485 7.51 -12.49 12.66
N TYR A 486 7.35 -13.40 13.61
CA TYR A 486 8.45 -14.19 14.14
C TYR A 486 9.13 -15.00 13.02
N MET A 487 8.36 -15.70 12.19
CA MET A 487 8.90 -16.54 11.12
C MET A 487 9.49 -15.71 9.97
N HIS A 488 8.93 -14.53 9.70
CA HIS A 488 9.46 -13.63 8.68
C HIS A 488 10.80 -13.03 9.10
N ASP A 489 10.94 -12.55 10.35
CA ASP A 489 12.24 -12.08 10.88
C ASP A 489 13.27 -13.22 10.85
N LYS A 490 12.86 -14.47 11.09
CA LYS A 490 13.77 -15.62 11.10
C LYS A 490 14.19 -16.12 9.72
N TYR A 491 13.27 -16.12 8.75
CA TYR A 491 13.47 -16.81 7.47
C TYR A 491 13.51 -15.89 6.26
N ALA A 492 13.14 -14.62 6.38
CA ALA A 492 13.08 -13.67 5.27
C ALA A 492 13.31 -12.22 5.73
N TYR A 493 14.26 -11.99 6.65
CA TYR A 493 14.60 -10.64 7.13
C TYR A 493 15.05 -9.73 5.98
N GLU A 494 14.48 -8.52 5.92
CA GLU A 494 14.66 -7.52 4.86
C GLU A 494 15.94 -6.70 5.03
N ARG A 495 17.07 -7.39 4.95
CA ARG A 495 18.39 -6.90 5.35
C ARG A 495 18.71 -5.51 4.81
N LEU A 496 18.49 -5.27 3.51
CA LEU A 496 18.83 -3.97 2.94
C LEU A 496 17.89 -2.85 3.39
N GLU A 497 16.57 -3.08 3.35
CA GLU A 497 15.60 -2.07 3.78
C GLU A 497 15.87 -1.70 5.24
N MET A 498 16.14 -2.68 6.10
CA MET A 498 16.50 -2.45 7.50
C MET A 498 17.87 -1.79 7.69
N ALA A 499 18.83 -2.02 6.80
CA ALA A 499 20.13 -1.34 6.84
C ALA A 499 20.01 0.18 6.65
N LEU A 500 18.94 0.60 5.97
CA LEU A 500 18.58 1.98 5.69
C LEU A 500 17.58 2.57 6.70
N HIS A 501 17.44 1.94 7.87
CA HIS A 501 16.74 2.49 9.03
C HIS A 501 17.72 2.89 10.14
N ASP A 502 17.24 3.68 11.10
CA ASP A 502 17.85 3.85 12.41
C ASP A 502 17.73 2.56 13.22
N TYR A 503 18.65 2.37 14.17
CA TYR A 503 18.62 1.25 15.10
C TYR A 503 18.50 1.75 16.55
N PRO A 504 17.53 1.24 17.34
CA PRO A 504 16.49 0.30 16.94
C PRO A 504 15.39 0.99 16.09
N VAL A 505 14.73 0.20 15.23
CA VAL A 505 13.54 0.63 14.48
C VAL A 505 12.29 0.50 15.35
N ASN A 506 11.37 1.44 15.23
CA ASN A 506 10.04 1.34 15.84
C ASN A 506 9.11 0.48 14.96
N ARG A 507 8.23 -0.30 15.59
CA ARG A 507 7.37 -1.28 14.89
C ARG A 507 5.93 -1.10 15.29
N PHE A 508 5.06 -1.05 14.29
CA PHE A 508 3.62 -1.16 14.50
C PHE A 508 3.14 -2.56 14.10
N LEU A 509 2.22 -3.16 14.88
CA LEU A 509 1.46 -4.33 14.45
C LEU A 509 0.21 -3.84 13.71
N ALA A 510 0.26 -3.85 12.37
CA ALA A 510 -0.79 -3.31 11.52
C ALA A 510 -1.89 -4.35 11.28
N THR A 511 -2.97 -4.26 12.05
CA THR A 511 -4.19 -5.06 11.83
C THR A 511 -5.13 -4.33 10.86
N GLY A 512 -5.98 -5.05 10.14
CA GLY A 512 -6.98 -4.43 9.26
C GLY A 512 -8.38 -5.00 9.48
N ILE A 513 -9.40 -4.24 9.11
CA ILE A 513 -10.80 -4.73 9.01
C ILE A 513 -11.36 -4.58 7.60
N ALA A 514 -12.20 -5.54 7.23
CA ALA A 514 -13.00 -5.54 6.01
C ALA A 514 -14.48 -5.68 6.32
N GLY A 515 -15.33 -5.11 5.46
CA GLY A 515 -16.79 -5.19 5.61
C GLY A 515 -17.33 -4.28 6.70
N LEU A 516 -16.67 -3.14 6.98
CA LEU A 516 -17.13 -2.17 7.98
C LEU A 516 -18.56 -1.70 7.68
N SER A 517 -18.82 -1.19 6.47
CA SER A 517 -20.15 -0.71 6.09
C SER A 517 -21.22 -1.81 6.13
N VAL A 518 -20.88 -3.05 5.77
CA VAL A 518 -21.80 -4.20 5.90
C VAL A 518 -22.17 -4.46 7.36
N ALA A 519 -21.19 -4.47 8.27
CA ALA A 519 -21.45 -4.65 9.70
C ALA A 519 -22.25 -3.48 10.29
N VAL A 520 -21.92 -2.25 9.90
CA VAL A 520 -22.62 -1.03 10.32
C VAL A 520 -24.07 -1.03 9.87
N ASP A 521 -24.31 -1.24 8.59
CA ASP A 521 -25.65 -1.24 8.01
C ASP A 521 -26.48 -2.41 8.55
N SER A 522 -25.85 -3.54 8.88
CA SER A 522 -26.52 -4.69 9.49
C SER A 522 -27.01 -4.35 10.88
N LEU A 523 -26.15 -3.73 11.70
CA LEU A 523 -26.52 -3.26 13.03
C LEU A 523 -27.55 -2.13 12.96
N SER A 524 -27.46 -1.24 11.97
CA SER A 524 -28.44 -0.19 11.73
C SER A 524 -29.81 -0.76 11.35
N ALA A 525 -29.86 -1.75 10.47
CA ALA A 525 -31.08 -2.47 10.11
C ALA A 525 -31.73 -3.13 11.34
N ILE A 526 -30.94 -3.79 12.19
CA ILE A 526 -31.43 -4.41 13.42
C ILE A 526 -31.96 -3.35 14.41
N LYS A 527 -31.35 -2.16 14.46
CA LYS A 527 -31.72 -1.10 15.39
C LYS A 527 -32.95 -0.30 14.96
N HIS A 528 -33.15 -0.14 13.66
CA HIS A 528 -34.10 0.83 13.10
C HIS A 528 -35.21 0.20 12.25
N ALA A 529 -35.09 -1.07 11.90
CA ALA A 529 -36.10 -1.88 11.25
C ALA A 529 -36.33 -3.19 12.04
N GLN A 530 -37.26 -4.04 11.59
CA GLN A 530 -37.42 -5.38 12.14
C GLN A 530 -36.67 -6.38 11.25
N VAL A 531 -35.62 -7.00 11.80
CA VAL A 531 -34.85 -8.02 11.09
C VAL A 531 -35.21 -9.40 11.61
N LYS A 532 -35.96 -10.15 10.81
CA LYS A 532 -36.32 -11.55 11.07
C LYS A 532 -35.23 -12.49 10.57
N VAL A 533 -34.80 -13.43 11.41
CA VAL A 533 -33.82 -14.45 11.06
C VAL A 533 -34.50 -15.62 10.36
N LEU A 534 -33.96 -16.05 9.22
CA LEU A 534 -34.39 -17.23 8.49
C LEU A 534 -33.36 -18.34 8.70
N ARG A 535 -33.80 -19.42 9.34
CA ARG A 535 -32.94 -20.53 9.76
C ARG A 535 -33.16 -21.76 8.91
N ASP A 536 -32.09 -22.53 8.70
CA ASP A 536 -32.17 -23.85 8.09
C ASP A 536 -32.63 -24.92 9.10
N GLU A 537 -32.71 -26.18 8.65
CA GLU A 537 -33.10 -27.31 9.50
C GLU A 537 -32.15 -27.57 10.67
N SER A 538 -30.91 -27.06 10.61
CA SER A 538 -29.92 -27.15 11.69
C SER A 538 -30.00 -26.00 12.70
N GLY A 539 -30.94 -25.07 12.50
CA GLY A 539 -31.09 -23.85 13.30
C GLY A 539 -30.09 -22.74 12.95
N LEU A 540 -29.28 -22.91 11.90
CA LEU A 540 -28.29 -21.93 11.46
C LEU A 540 -29.00 -20.77 10.76
N ALA A 541 -28.70 -19.52 11.15
CA ALA A 541 -29.14 -18.34 10.40
C ALA A 541 -28.43 -18.31 9.05
N VAL A 542 -29.20 -18.46 7.97
CA VAL A 542 -28.70 -18.49 6.59
C VAL A 542 -29.25 -17.33 5.75
N ASP A 543 -30.31 -16.67 6.21
CA ASP A 543 -30.91 -15.52 5.53
C ASP A 543 -31.67 -14.60 6.52
N TYR A 544 -32.06 -13.41 6.06
CA TYR A 544 -32.74 -12.40 6.86
C TYR A 544 -33.86 -11.72 6.06
N ALA A 545 -34.99 -11.44 6.70
CA ALA A 545 -36.06 -10.63 6.14
C ALA A 545 -36.18 -9.31 6.93
N ILE A 546 -36.13 -8.19 6.22
CA ILE A 546 -36.16 -6.85 6.78
C ILE A 546 -37.55 -6.25 6.55
N ASP A 547 -38.22 -5.82 7.62
CA ASP A 547 -39.47 -5.05 7.56
C ASP A 547 -39.21 -3.63 8.13
N GLY A 548 -39.31 -2.63 7.25
CA GLY A 548 -39.00 -1.23 7.53
C GLY A 548 -37.71 -0.73 6.86
N ASP A 549 -37.58 0.60 6.79
CA ASP A 549 -36.37 1.27 6.29
C ASP A 549 -35.36 1.50 7.43
N TYR A 550 -34.07 1.55 7.08
CA TYR A 550 -33.00 1.85 8.03
C TYR A 550 -31.97 2.84 7.43
N PRO A 551 -31.27 3.65 8.24
CA PRO A 551 -30.23 4.53 7.75
C PRO A 551 -28.97 3.74 7.38
N ALA A 552 -28.45 3.94 6.17
CA ALA A 552 -27.18 3.34 5.74
C ALA A 552 -26.01 4.32 5.91
N PHE A 553 -24.84 3.79 6.24
CA PHE A 553 -23.58 4.53 6.32
C PHE A 553 -23.25 5.22 5.00
N GLY A 554 -22.68 6.43 5.05
CA GLY A 554 -22.32 7.19 3.84
C GLY A 554 -23.30 8.27 3.41
N ASN A 555 -24.28 8.62 4.25
CA ASN A 555 -25.30 9.62 3.96
C ASN A 555 -25.29 10.81 4.94
N ASN A 556 -24.21 10.93 5.72
CA ASN A 556 -24.06 11.86 6.83
C ASN A 556 -25.19 11.78 7.86
N ASP A 557 -25.61 10.56 8.21
CA ASP A 557 -26.62 10.27 9.22
C ASP A 557 -25.97 9.65 10.46
N ASP A 558 -25.97 10.40 11.57
CA ASP A 558 -25.30 10.00 12.81
C ASP A 558 -25.82 8.67 13.38
N ARG A 559 -27.04 8.24 13.03
CA ARG A 559 -27.60 6.97 13.50
C ARG A 559 -26.80 5.76 13.00
N ALA A 560 -26.32 5.82 11.75
CA ALA A 560 -25.45 4.79 11.17
C ALA A 560 -23.97 5.12 11.39
N ASP A 561 -23.57 6.39 11.22
CA ASP A 561 -22.17 6.79 11.32
C ASP A 561 -21.61 6.56 12.74
N ALA A 562 -22.40 6.76 13.80
CA ALA A 562 -21.96 6.48 15.16
C ALA A 562 -21.69 4.99 15.42
N ILE A 563 -22.40 4.08 14.73
CA ILE A 563 -22.12 2.64 14.80
C ILE A 563 -20.76 2.35 14.14
N ALA A 564 -20.46 2.99 13.01
CA ALA A 564 -19.16 2.84 12.35
C ALA A 564 -17.99 3.28 13.23
N VAL A 565 -18.14 4.44 13.88
CA VAL A 565 -17.16 4.96 14.86
C VAL A 565 -16.97 3.97 16.00
N ASP A 566 -18.07 3.49 16.61
CA ASP A 566 -18.04 2.55 17.72
C ASP A 566 -17.31 1.25 17.38
N LEU A 567 -17.62 0.63 16.24
CA LEU A 567 -16.97 -0.62 15.83
C LEU A 567 -15.46 -0.48 15.65
N VAL A 568 -15.00 0.63 15.06
CA VAL A 568 -13.56 0.91 14.89
C VAL A 568 -12.87 1.07 16.24
N GLU A 569 -13.43 1.89 17.14
CA GLU A 569 -12.83 2.10 18.48
C GLU A 569 -12.85 0.82 19.32
N ARG A 570 -13.95 0.07 19.26
CA ARG A 570 -14.16 -1.18 20.00
C ARG A 570 -13.18 -2.26 19.58
N PHE A 571 -13.00 -2.47 18.28
CA PHE A 571 -12.06 -3.49 17.80
C PHE A 571 -10.61 -3.11 18.08
N MET A 572 -10.23 -1.85 17.87
CA MET A 572 -8.89 -1.36 18.22
C MET A 572 -8.61 -1.52 19.73
N ALA A 573 -9.58 -1.23 20.60
CA ALA A 573 -9.43 -1.41 22.04
C ALA A 573 -9.18 -2.87 22.44
N LYS A 574 -9.76 -3.84 21.71
CA LYS A 574 -9.54 -5.28 21.93
C LYS A 574 -8.18 -5.72 21.41
N ILE A 575 -7.75 -5.24 20.24
CA ILE A 575 -6.41 -5.49 19.68
C ILE A 575 -5.31 -4.97 20.62
N ARG A 576 -5.47 -3.78 21.21
CA ARG A 576 -4.49 -3.19 22.15
C ARG A 576 -4.23 -4.04 23.41
N ARG A 577 -5.13 -4.94 23.76
CA ARG A 577 -4.99 -5.83 24.93
C ARG A 577 -4.15 -7.07 24.62
N GLN A 578 -3.92 -7.37 23.35
CA GLN A 578 -3.21 -8.58 22.93
C GLN A 578 -1.68 -8.35 22.98
N PRO A 579 -0.90 -9.32 23.48
CA PRO A 579 0.55 -9.26 23.38
C PRO A 579 1.02 -9.33 21.93
N ALA A 580 1.90 -8.42 21.51
CA ALA A 580 2.44 -8.36 20.16
C ALA A 580 3.91 -8.77 20.12
N TYR A 581 4.30 -9.51 19.07
CA TYR A 581 5.69 -9.91 18.81
C TYR A 581 6.61 -8.67 18.72
N ARG A 582 7.75 -8.74 19.42
CA ARG A 582 8.73 -7.63 19.58
C ARG A 582 8.10 -6.33 20.10
N ASP A 583 7.08 -6.45 20.94
CA ASP A 583 6.38 -5.32 21.57
C ASP A 583 5.84 -4.30 20.54
N ALA A 584 5.51 -4.78 19.33
CA ALA A 584 5.05 -3.92 18.25
C ALA A 584 3.75 -3.19 18.65
N GLU A 585 3.71 -1.87 18.44
CA GLU A 585 2.57 -1.04 18.84
C GLU A 585 1.34 -1.40 17.99
N PRO A 586 0.22 -1.85 18.58
CA PRO A 586 -0.93 -2.26 17.80
C PRO A 586 -1.62 -1.08 17.12
N THR A 587 -1.89 -1.22 15.83
CA THR A 587 -2.60 -0.25 14.99
C THR A 587 -3.66 -0.97 14.16
N LEU A 588 -4.64 -0.22 13.65
CA LEU A 588 -5.74 -0.73 12.84
C LEU A 588 -5.86 0.08 11.55
N SER A 589 -6.22 -0.57 10.44
CA SER A 589 -6.66 0.10 9.22
C SER A 589 -8.07 -0.34 8.83
N VAL A 590 -8.80 0.59 8.21
CA VAL A 590 -10.06 0.30 7.49
C VAL A 590 -9.71 0.24 6.01
N LEU A 591 -9.14 -0.90 5.61
CA LEU A 591 -8.54 -1.12 4.29
C LEU A 591 -8.76 -2.57 3.86
N THR A 592 -9.22 -2.79 2.63
CA THR A 592 -9.51 -4.15 2.11
C THR A 592 -8.60 -4.60 0.97
N ILE A 593 -8.14 -3.68 0.11
CA ILE A 593 -7.67 -4.04 -1.25
C ILE A 593 -8.80 -4.82 -1.95
N THR A 594 -8.50 -5.97 -2.57
CA THR A 594 -9.49 -6.82 -3.25
C THR A 594 -10.08 -7.87 -2.31
N SER A 595 -9.70 -7.89 -1.03
CA SER A 595 -10.34 -8.74 -0.03
C SER A 595 -11.83 -8.40 0.15
N ASN A 596 -12.31 -7.24 -0.32
CA ASN A 596 -13.74 -6.94 -0.38
C ASN A 596 -14.50 -7.95 -1.26
N VAL A 597 -13.90 -8.37 -2.37
CA VAL A 597 -14.45 -9.41 -3.27
C VAL A 597 -14.27 -10.80 -2.66
N VAL A 598 -13.06 -11.12 -2.18
CA VAL A 598 -12.77 -12.47 -1.63
C VAL A 598 -13.60 -12.76 -0.38
N TYR A 599 -13.70 -11.81 0.56
CA TYR A 599 -14.55 -11.98 1.73
C TYR A 599 -16.04 -11.95 1.38
N GLY A 600 -16.48 -11.05 0.49
CA GLY A 600 -17.87 -11.02 0.02
C GLY A 600 -18.32 -12.35 -0.58
N LYS A 601 -17.44 -13.01 -1.35
CA LYS A 601 -17.66 -14.34 -1.93
C LYS A 601 -17.85 -15.44 -0.87
N HIS A 602 -17.18 -15.31 0.27
CA HIS A 602 -17.17 -16.30 1.35
C HIS A 602 -17.99 -15.86 2.58
N THR A 603 -18.83 -14.82 2.44
CA THR A 603 -19.76 -14.38 3.47
C THR A 603 -21.19 -14.53 2.96
N GLY A 604 -22.04 -15.18 3.76
CA GLY A 604 -23.47 -15.41 3.53
C GLY A 604 -24.30 -14.14 3.53
N ASN A 605 -25.62 -14.30 3.44
CA ASN A 605 -26.54 -13.18 3.53
C ASN A 605 -26.34 -12.45 4.86
N THR A 606 -26.39 -11.12 4.86
CA THR A 606 -26.17 -10.30 6.06
C THR A 606 -27.44 -9.52 6.44
N PRO A 607 -27.61 -9.13 7.73
CA PRO A 607 -28.80 -8.43 8.21
C PRO A 607 -29.13 -7.11 7.51
N ASP A 608 -28.16 -6.50 6.82
CA ASP A 608 -28.34 -5.31 5.97
C ASP A 608 -29.03 -5.60 4.62
N GLY A 609 -29.25 -6.88 4.29
CA GLY A 609 -29.87 -7.33 3.05
C GLY A 609 -28.87 -7.60 1.92
N ARG A 610 -27.56 -7.43 2.14
CA ARG A 610 -26.53 -7.84 1.17
C ARG A 610 -26.56 -9.37 1.00
N ARG A 611 -26.44 -9.83 -0.24
CA ARG A 611 -26.61 -11.26 -0.58
C ARG A 611 -25.30 -12.03 -0.53
N LEU A 612 -25.38 -13.33 -0.23
CA LEU A 612 -24.26 -14.28 -0.36
C LEU A 612 -23.55 -14.08 -1.70
N GLY A 613 -22.23 -13.93 -1.66
CA GLY A 613 -21.40 -13.81 -2.86
C GLY A 613 -21.15 -12.39 -3.35
N GLU A 614 -21.97 -11.41 -2.94
CA GLU A 614 -21.83 -10.02 -3.34
C GLU A 614 -20.54 -9.39 -2.77
N PRO A 615 -19.76 -8.58 -3.50
CA PRO A 615 -18.60 -7.93 -2.91
C PRO A 615 -18.97 -7.01 -1.72
N PHE A 616 -18.07 -6.89 -0.75
CA PHE A 616 -18.14 -5.76 0.18
C PHE A 616 -17.70 -4.46 -0.51
N ALA A 617 -17.93 -3.33 0.14
CA ALA A 617 -17.33 -2.07 -0.24
C ALA A 617 -15.79 -2.10 -0.07
N PRO A 618 -15.02 -1.39 -0.91
CA PRO A 618 -13.57 -1.27 -0.74
C PRO A 618 -13.23 -0.39 0.47
N GLY A 619 -12.30 -0.83 1.31
CA GLY A 619 -11.83 -0.07 2.48
C GLY A 619 -12.95 0.36 3.42
N ALA A 620 -13.03 1.67 3.65
CA ALA A 620 -14.01 2.34 4.51
C ALA A 620 -15.24 2.86 3.74
N ASN A 621 -15.41 2.47 2.47
CA ASN A 621 -16.51 2.96 1.66
C ASN A 621 -17.89 2.56 2.23
N PRO A 622 -18.91 3.39 2.01
CA PRO A 622 -20.31 2.96 2.01
C PRO A 622 -20.52 1.75 1.09
N MET A 623 -21.49 0.90 1.40
CA MET A 623 -21.88 -0.19 0.51
C MET A 623 -22.37 0.36 -0.84
N ASN A 624 -22.00 -0.32 -1.93
CA ASN A 624 -22.25 0.14 -3.29
C ASN A 624 -23.72 0.53 -3.50
N GLY A 625 -23.97 1.78 -3.91
CA GLY A 625 -25.30 2.33 -4.17
C GLY A 625 -26.10 2.73 -2.92
N ARG A 626 -25.53 2.66 -1.71
CA ARG A 626 -26.21 3.08 -0.47
C ARG A 626 -25.96 4.53 -0.08
N ASP A 627 -24.86 5.11 -0.54
CA ASP A 627 -24.54 6.54 -0.46
C ASP A 627 -25.27 7.33 -1.56
N LYS A 628 -26.40 7.94 -1.20
CA LYS A 628 -27.35 8.56 -2.15
C LYS A 628 -27.41 10.10 -2.06
N HIS A 629 -26.69 10.71 -1.12
CA HIS A 629 -26.75 12.15 -0.83
C HIS A 629 -25.57 12.96 -1.40
N GLY A 630 -24.84 12.43 -2.37
CA GLY A 630 -23.70 13.10 -3.02
C GLY A 630 -22.34 12.69 -2.45
N LEU A 631 -21.28 13.08 -3.17
CA LEU A 631 -19.88 12.78 -2.85
C LEU A 631 -19.48 13.33 -1.47
N VAL A 632 -19.86 14.57 -1.17
CA VAL A 632 -19.49 15.27 0.06
C VAL A 632 -20.16 14.61 1.26
N ALA A 633 -21.43 14.22 1.17
CA ALA A 633 -22.11 13.52 2.27
C ALA A 633 -21.44 12.18 2.60
N ALA A 634 -21.08 11.41 1.56
CA ALA A 634 -20.34 10.15 1.73
C ALA A 634 -18.96 10.37 2.35
N ALA A 635 -18.22 11.37 1.86
CA ALA A 635 -16.91 11.73 2.40
C ALA A 635 -17.01 12.17 3.87
N LEU A 636 -18.01 12.97 4.24
CA LEU A 636 -18.20 13.44 5.61
C LEU A 636 -18.59 12.31 6.58
N SER A 637 -19.38 11.31 6.15
CA SER A 637 -19.61 10.11 6.96
C SER A 637 -18.31 9.37 7.27
N VAL A 638 -17.42 9.24 6.28
CA VAL A 638 -16.12 8.57 6.45
C VAL A 638 -15.14 9.40 7.26
N ALA A 639 -15.19 10.73 7.16
CA ALA A 639 -14.36 11.65 7.95
C ALA A 639 -14.62 11.54 9.47
N LYS A 640 -15.80 11.04 9.88
CA LYS A 640 -16.11 10.77 11.28
C LYS A 640 -15.31 9.59 11.85
N LEU A 641 -14.78 8.70 11.01
CA LEU A 641 -14.03 7.53 11.48
C LEU A 641 -12.74 7.97 12.20
N PRO A 642 -12.50 7.47 13.43
CA PRO A 642 -11.46 8.02 14.29
C PRO A 642 -10.07 7.54 13.89
N TYR A 643 -9.30 8.38 13.18
CA TYR A 643 -7.92 8.06 12.79
C TYR A 643 -7.02 7.65 13.97
N ARG A 644 -7.23 8.22 15.16
CA ARG A 644 -6.52 7.81 16.41
C ARG A 644 -6.69 6.32 16.76
N SER A 645 -7.78 5.70 16.31
CA SER A 645 -8.09 4.28 16.51
C SER A 645 -7.85 3.47 15.23
N ALA A 646 -7.49 4.12 14.12
CA ALA A 646 -7.19 3.50 12.84
C ALA A 646 -5.92 4.09 12.22
N ARG A 647 -4.84 4.17 13.01
CA ARG A 647 -3.56 4.80 12.63
C ARG A 647 -2.83 4.13 11.47
N ASP A 648 -3.21 2.90 11.10
CA ASP A 648 -2.67 2.24 9.89
C ASP A 648 -3.40 2.69 8.60
N GLY A 649 -4.46 3.51 8.74
CA GLY A 649 -5.11 4.24 7.65
C GLY A 649 -6.58 3.92 7.43
N ILE A 650 -7.32 4.86 6.84
CA ILE A 650 -8.75 4.75 6.53
C ILE A 650 -8.95 5.04 5.04
N SER A 651 -9.21 4.00 4.23
CA SER A 651 -9.27 4.15 2.77
C SER A 651 -10.67 4.46 2.26
N LEU A 652 -10.89 5.66 1.73
CA LEU A 652 -12.06 6.00 0.90
C LEU A 652 -11.72 6.02 -0.60
N THR A 653 -12.57 5.42 -1.43
CA THR A 653 -12.48 5.47 -2.89
C THR A 653 -13.73 6.07 -3.51
N THR A 654 -13.59 7.25 -4.12
CA THR A 654 -14.72 7.95 -4.71
C THR A 654 -14.61 7.98 -6.23
N THR A 655 -15.78 7.87 -6.87
CA THR A 655 -15.90 8.07 -8.31
C THR A 655 -16.97 9.12 -8.54
N VAL A 656 -16.58 10.21 -9.20
CA VAL A 656 -17.48 11.29 -9.58
C VAL A 656 -17.50 11.39 -11.10
N THR A 657 -18.68 11.59 -11.67
CA THR A 657 -18.80 11.86 -13.11
C THR A 657 -18.25 13.26 -13.41
N PRO A 658 -17.69 13.53 -14.60
CA PRO A 658 -17.21 14.86 -14.95
C PRO A 658 -18.28 15.95 -14.76
N ASP A 659 -19.54 15.66 -15.12
CA ASP A 659 -20.66 16.60 -14.96
C ASP A 659 -21.12 16.75 -13.51
N GLY A 660 -20.99 15.70 -12.69
CA GLY A 660 -21.25 15.77 -11.25
C GLY A 660 -20.25 16.65 -10.50
N LEU A 661 -19.07 16.90 -11.07
CA LEU A 661 -18.04 17.77 -10.49
C LEU A 661 -18.15 19.22 -10.97
N GLY A 662 -18.76 19.49 -12.12
CA GLY A 662 -18.94 20.84 -12.67
C GLY A 662 -19.11 20.88 -14.19
N HIS A 663 -19.50 22.03 -14.73
CA HIS A 663 -19.83 22.21 -16.15
C HIS A 663 -18.67 22.77 -16.99
N SER A 664 -17.65 23.34 -16.35
CA SER A 664 -16.40 23.76 -17.02
C SER A 664 -15.18 23.12 -16.39
N ARG A 665 -14.06 23.06 -17.12
CA ARG A 665 -12.81 22.51 -16.60
C ARG A 665 -12.32 23.25 -15.35
N ASP A 666 -12.38 24.57 -15.37
CA ASP A 666 -11.95 25.41 -14.25
C ASP A 666 -12.82 25.20 -13.00
N GLU A 667 -14.13 25.11 -13.20
CA GLU A 667 -15.09 24.79 -12.14
C GLU A 667 -14.83 23.39 -11.56
N ARG A 668 -14.60 22.37 -12.39
CA ARG A 668 -14.31 21.02 -11.91
C ARG A 668 -13.03 20.97 -11.07
N ILE A 669 -11.98 21.70 -11.48
CA ILE A 669 -10.74 21.83 -10.72
C ILE A 669 -11.02 22.51 -9.37
N GLY A 670 -11.68 23.67 -9.38
CA GLY A 670 -12.01 24.41 -8.16
C GLY A 670 -12.88 23.60 -7.20
N ASN A 671 -13.89 22.90 -7.71
CA ASN A 671 -14.78 22.06 -6.92
C ASN A 671 -14.04 20.87 -6.32
N LEU A 672 -13.15 20.20 -7.06
CA LEU A 672 -12.35 19.11 -6.50
C LEU A 672 -11.39 19.60 -5.42
N VAL A 673 -10.75 20.76 -5.62
CA VAL A 673 -9.94 21.41 -4.57
C VAL A 673 -10.78 21.68 -3.33
N GLY A 674 -11.99 22.24 -3.49
CA GLY A 674 -12.91 22.50 -2.38
C GLY A 674 -13.37 21.22 -1.65
N VAL A 675 -13.62 20.12 -2.38
CA VAL A 675 -13.93 18.81 -1.78
C VAL A 675 -12.76 18.28 -0.96
N LEU A 676 -11.54 18.35 -1.51
CA LEU A 676 -10.33 17.90 -0.81
C LEU A 676 -10.08 18.72 0.45
N ASP A 677 -10.12 20.06 0.35
CA ASP A 677 -9.96 20.96 1.50
C ASP A 677 -11.04 20.69 2.57
N GLY A 678 -12.31 20.65 2.18
CA GLY A 678 -13.42 20.41 3.12
C GLY A 678 -13.37 19.02 3.77
N TYR A 679 -13.00 17.98 3.03
CA TYR A 679 -12.83 16.63 3.58
C TYR A 679 -11.65 16.57 4.56
N THR A 680 -10.52 17.19 4.21
CA THR A 680 -9.34 17.28 5.07
C THR A 680 -9.63 18.06 6.36
N ASP A 681 -10.29 19.22 6.27
CA ASP A 681 -10.71 20.03 7.43
C ASP A 681 -11.71 19.30 8.34
N ALA A 682 -12.56 18.45 7.76
CA ALA A 682 -13.51 17.63 8.50
C ALA A 682 -12.87 16.42 9.22
N GLY A 683 -11.55 16.23 9.10
CA GLY A 683 -10.83 15.09 9.67
C GLY A 683 -10.81 13.83 8.80
N GLY A 684 -11.19 13.95 7.53
CA GLY A 684 -11.04 12.91 6.53
C GLY A 684 -9.58 12.51 6.33
N PHE A 685 -9.28 11.22 6.29
CA PHE A 685 -7.90 10.73 6.26
C PHE A 685 -7.35 10.58 4.83
N HIS A 686 -7.90 9.67 4.03
CA HIS A 686 -7.44 9.38 2.67
C HIS A 686 -8.59 9.46 1.68
N LEU A 687 -8.29 9.90 0.45
CA LEU A 687 -9.22 9.93 -0.67
C LEU A 687 -8.54 9.47 -1.97
N ASN A 688 -9.08 8.40 -2.56
CA ASN A 688 -8.87 8.10 -3.98
C ASN A 688 -9.90 8.85 -4.82
N VAL A 689 -9.46 9.49 -5.89
CA VAL A 689 -10.33 10.26 -6.78
C VAL A 689 -10.33 9.65 -8.18
N ASN A 690 -11.49 9.16 -8.61
CA ASN A 690 -11.78 8.86 -10.00
C ASN A 690 -12.71 9.93 -10.58
N VAL A 691 -12.35 10.50 -11.74
CA VAL A 691 -13.20 11.40 -12.50
C VAL A 691 -13.51 10.75 -13.85
N LEU A 692 -14.55 9.92 -13.90
CA LEU A 692 -14.85 9.10 -15.08
C LEU A 692 -16.31 8.67 -15.13
N ASP A 693 -16.79 8.43 -16.35
CA ASP A 693 -18.12 7.90 -16.61
C ASP A 693 -18.14 6.37 -16.65
N ARG A 694 -19.23 5.78 -16.16
CA ARG A 694 -19.49 4.35 -16.24
C ARG A 694 -19.37 3.81 -17.67
N ALA A 695 -19.90 4.56 -18.64
CA ALA A 695 -19.86 4.21 -20.07
C ALA A 695 -18.43 4.04 -20.60
N THR A 696 -17.47 4.80 -20.09
CA THR A 696 -16.05 4.67 -20.45
C THR A 696 -15.48 3.33 -19.99
N LEU A 697 -15.83 2.87 -18.79
CA LEU A 697 -15.41 1.56 -18.29
C LEU A 697 -16.09 0.42 -19.07
N GLU A 698 -17.38 0.58 -19.39
CA GLU A 698 -18.13 -0.39 -20.20
C GLU A 698 -17.53 -0.52 -21.62
N ASP A 699 -17.18 0.58 -22.29
CA ASP A 699 -16.48 0.51 -23.59
C ASP A 699 -15.10 -0.15 -23.43
N ALA A 700 -14.38 0.14 -22.33
CA ALA A 700 -13.08 -0.48 -22.07
C ALA A 700 -13.14 -1.99 -21.77
N MET A 701 -14.27 -2.50 -21.27
CA MET A 701 -14.50 -3.95 -21.14
C MET A 701 -14.65 -4.64 -22.50
N VAL A 702 -15.28 -3.96 -23.47
CA VAL A 702 -15.54 -4.49 -24.81
C VAL A 702 -14.36 -4.26 -25.75
N HIS A 703 -13.69 -3.12 -25.63
CA HIS A 703 -12.63 -2.62 -26.50
C HIS A 703 -11.35 -2.28 -25.72
N PRO A 704 -10.74 -3.24 -25.00
CA PRO A 704 -9.56 -2.97 -24.15
C PRO A 704 -8.36 -2.42 -24.95
N GLU A 705 -8.27 -2.68 -26.25
CA GLU A 705 -7.22 -2.16 -27.14
C GLU A 705 -7.24 -0.64 -27.30
N LYS A 706 -8.39 0.02 -27.10
CA LYS A 706 -8.51 1.49 -27.13
C LYS A 706 -8.02 2.14 -25.84
N TYR A 707 -7.90 1.37 -24.76
CA TYR A 707 -7.64 1.87 -23.40
C TYR A 707 -6.40 1.21 -22.76
N PRO A 708 -5.24 1.14 -23.45
CA PRO A 708 -4.08 0.37 -22.98
C PRO A 708 -3.48 0.87 -21.66
N GLN A 709 -3.74 2.14 -21.32
CA GLN A 709 -3.27 2.82 -20.11
C GLN A 709 -4.42 3.44 -19.30
N LEU A 710 -5.68 3.03 -19.50
CA LEU A 710 -6.78 3.51 -18.66
C LEU A 710 -6.55 3.07 -17.22
N THR A 711 -6.20 4.03 -16.37
CA THR A 711 -5.89 3.84 -14.96
C THR A 711 -7.10 4.27 -14.12
N ILE A 712 -7.39 3.49 -13.09
CA ILE A 712 -8.43 3.81 -12.10
C ILE A 712 -7.92 3.54 -10.69
N ARG A 713 -8.40 4.30 -9.71
CA ARG A 713 -8.21 4.03 -8.28
C ARG A 713 -9.24 3.01 -7.78
N VAL A 714 -8.81 2.01 -7.02
CA VAL A 714 -9.71 0.91 -6.60
C VAL A 714 -9.83 0.67 -5.09
N SER A 715 -8.76 0.79 -4.30
CA SER A 715 -8.85 0.52 -2.85
C SER A 715 -7.60 0.99 -2.08
N GLY A 716 -7.08 2.17 -2.41
CA GLY A 716 -5.83 2.74 -1.86
C GLY A 716 -4.63 2.62 -2.80
N TYR A 717 -4.88 2.18 -4.03
CA TYR A 717 -3.92 2.09 -5.12
C TYR A 717 -4.67 2.15 -6.45
N ALA A 718 -3.89 2.34 -7.52
CA ALA A 718 -4.39 2.37 -8.88
C ALA A 718 -4.13 1.05 -9.61
N VAL A 719 -4.92 0.78 -10.65
CA VAL A 719 -4.72 -0.33 -11.59
C VAL A 719 -5.00 0.12 -13.01
N ASN A 720 -4.37 -0.52 -13.99
CA ASN A 720 -4.89 -0.47 -15.34
C ASN A 720 -6.19 -1.28 -15.40
N PHE A 721 -7.30 -0.66 -15.77
CA PHE A 721 -8.62 -1.30 -15.76
C PHE A 721 -8.66 -2.61 -16.57
N ILE A 722 -7.94 -2.64 -17.69
CA ILE A 722 -7.83 -3.81 -18.57
C ILE A 722 -6.96 -4.96 -18.01
N ARG A 723 -6.32 -4.76 -16.85
CA ARG A 723 -5.60 -5.83 -16.13
C ARG A 723 -6.47 -6.53 -15.08
N LEU A 724 -7.64 -5.98 -14.79
CA LEU A 724 -8.60 -6.63 -13.89
C LEU A 724 -9.29 -7.79 -14.60
N THR A 725 -9.63 -8.83 -13.83
CA THR A 725 -10.50 -9.91 -14.32
C THR A 725 -11.93 -9.38 -14.53
N PRO A 726 -12.77 -10.07 -15.33
CA PRO A 726 -14.16 -9.64 -15.54
C PRO A 726 -14.94 -9.45 -14.24
N ALA A 727 -14.77 -10.35 -13.25
CA ALA A 727 -15.43 -10.23 -11.95
C ALA A 727 -14.99 -8.97 -11.18
N GLN A 728 -13.69 -8.64 -11.23
CA GLN A 728 -13.15 -7.42 -10.61
C GLN A 728 -13.60 -6.14 -11.36
N GLN A 729 -13.70 -6.19 -12.69
CA GLN A 729 -14.26 -5.08 -13.48
C GLN A 729 -15.73 -4.84 -13.15
N HIS A 730 -16.52 -5.92 -12.99
CA HIS A 730 -17.91 -5.81 -12.57
C HIS A 730 -18.06 -5.24 -11.16
N ASP A 731 -17.19 -5.61 -10.20
CA ASP A 731 -17.14 -4.95 -8.88
C ASP A 731 -16.94 -3.43 -9.05
N VAL A 732 -15.88 -3.02 -9.76
CA VAL A 732 -15.58 -1.60 -9.99
C VAL A 732 -16.77 -0.86 -10.60
N ILE A 733 -17.39 -1.40 -11.63
CA ILE A 733 -18.53 -0.77 -12.29
C ILE A 733 -19.74 -0.73 -11.35
N SER A 734 -19.96 -1.75 -10.51
CA SER A 734 -21.12 -1.77 -9.59
C SER A 734 -21.07 -0.70 -8.49
N ARG A 735 -19.90 -0.09 -8.25
CA ARG A 735 -19.71 0.95 -7.22
C ARG A 735 -20.52 2.21 -7.53
N THR A 736 -20.60 3.10 -6.54
CA THR A 736 -21.27 4.39 -6.67
C THR A 736 -20.50 5.34 -7.59
N PHE A 737 -21.22 5.94 -8.52
CA PHE A 737 -20.74 7.02 -9.40
C PHE A 737 -21.55 8.26 -9.05
N HIS A 738 -20.93 9.21 -8.36
CA HIS A 738 -21.62 10.41 -7.93
C HIS A 738 -21.93 11.30 -9.15
N GLY A 739 -23.22 11.57 -9.33
CA GLY A 739 -23.74 12.53 -10.31
C GLY A 739 -23.78 13.98 -9.81
N GLY A 740 -23.29 14.23 -8.59
CA GLY A 740 -23.25 15.53 -7.94
C GLY A 740 -22.40 15.51 -6.68
N LEU A 741 -21.97 16.69 -6.23
CA LEU A 741 -21.22 16.90 -5.00
C LEU A 741 -22.05 16.65 -3.75
#